data_AF-A0A094LC85-F1
#
_entry.id   AF-A0A094LC85-F1
#
_cell.length_a   1.000
_cell.length_b   1.000
_cell.length_c   1.000
_cell.angle_alpha   90.00
_cell.angle_beta   90.00
_cell.angle_gamma   90.00
#
_symmetry.space_group_name_H-M   'P 1'
#
loop_
_entity.id
_entity.type
_entity.pdbx_description
1 polymer ?
#
loop_
_entity_poly.entity_id
_entity_poly.type
_entity_poly.pdbx_seq_one_letter_code
_entity_poly.pdbx_strand_id
1 'polypeptide(L)'
;GPALLPHAEAHEFWKHQEKLHCLSLLYLFSVCHILLLVHPTCSFDITYDRVFRALDGLRQKVLPSLKAAIKDCPVGKEWKLNCRPCPPRLLFLFQLNGALKVDPPPGRGQDPCGHLEKPPPKKHSPKRRLQHALEDQIYRIFRKSRVLTNQSINCLFTVPANQAFVYIVAGGGSSGQLVDCTLKEFLWQHVELVLSKKGFDDSVGRNPQPSHFELPTYQKWVAAALKLYEVTIEGKDDDPTSLTGELSSKIMSSIKVLESYLDIDTKFSENRCQKALPMAHSAYQSNLPHNYTMTVHKNQLAQALRVYSQHARGPAFHKYAMQLNEDCYKFWSNGHQLCEERSLTDQHCVHKFHLLPKAGEKPEADRNPPVLYHNSRARSTGACNCGRKQAPRDDPFDIKAANYDFYQLLEEKCCGKLEHINFPVFQPSTPDPAPARDESSPAPPEGEIEKLKEKEPQTQGESTGLSLALSLGQSTDSLGTYPPDAQGGGDNAESHGQSGDSKSEKRPSLVDRQASTVEYLPGMLHSNCPKGLLPKFSSWSLVKLGPAKAYNFHTGLDQQGFIPGTNYLMPWDIVIRTRTEDEGDLDTNSWPAPNKAVPGKRSAVVMGRGRRRDDIARAFVGFEYEDARGRRFMCSGPDKVMKVMGGGPKESAIKALNSDMPLYILSSTQGRGLKPHYAQFMRLFVVVPDAPLQITLTPQVRSG
;
A
#
# COMPACT_ATOMS: atom_id res chain seq x y z
N GLY A 1 14.38 18.47 0.22
CA GLY A 1 14.24 19.26 1.47
C GLY A 1 14.23 18.32 2.65
N PRO A 2 14.73 18.70 3.83
CA PRO A 2 14.72 17.84 5.00
C PRO A 2 13.26 17.49 5.33
N ALA A 3 12.96 16.20 5.49
CA ALA A 3 11.63 15.76 5.86
C ALA A 3 11.29 16.36 7.23
N LEU A 4 10.19 17.12 7.31
CA LEU A 4 9.65 17.60 8.57
C LEU A 4 9.40 16.39 9.48
N LEU A 5 10.09 16.34 10.62
CA LEU A 5 9.88 15.31 11.63
C LEU A 5 8.39 15.27 12.00
N PRO A 6 7.77 14.08 12.11
CA PRO A 6 6.42 13.92 12.63
C PRO A 6 6.23 14.69 13.95
N HIS A 7 5.06 15.33 14.13
CA HIS A 7 4.79 16.17 15.31
C HIS A 7 5.07 15.48 16.64
N ALA A 8 4.79 14.17 16.74
CA ALA A 8 5.09 13.37 17.93
C ALA A 8 6.60 13.24 18.19
N GLU A 9 7.40 12.98 17.15
CA GLU A 9 8.85 12.86 17.26
C GLU A 9 9.51 14.19 17.62
N ALA A 10 9.02 15.30 17.03
CA ALA A 10 9.47 16.64 17.40
C ALA A 10 9.19 16.94 18.88
N HIS A 11 8.01 16.57 19.38
CA HIS A 11 7.65 16.73 20.80
C HIS A 11 8.54 15.90 21.72
N GLU A 12 8.81 14.64 21.36
CA GLU A 12 9.74 13.79 22.11
C GLU A 12 11.17 14.34 22.13
N PHE A 13 11.63 14.91 21.01
CA PHE A 13 12.93 15.57 20.93
C PHE A 13 13.03 16.77 21.90
N TRP A 14 12.06 17.69 21.88
CA TRP A 14 12.06 18.83 22.79
C TRP A 14 11.97 18.41 24.26
N LYS A 15 11.10 17.43 24.56
CA LYS A 15 11.01 16.82 25.89
C LYS A 15 12.34 16.20 26.33
N HIS A 16 13.08 15.58 25.41
CA HIS A 16 14.42 15.06 25.70
C HIS A 16 15.41 16.18 26.03
N GLN A 17 15.42 17.25 25.23
CA GLN A 17 16.28 18.42 25.48
C GLN A 17 15.98 19.10 26.82
N GLU A 18 14.70 19.25 27.18
CA GLU A 18 14.31 19.79 28.49
C GLU A 18 14.82 18.93 29.65
N LYS A 19 14.78 17.60 29.52
CA LYS A 19 15.34 16.67 30.52
C LYS A 19 16.86 16.83 30.65
N LEU A 20 17.58 16.92 29.52
CA LEU A 20 19.04 17.15 29.52
C LEU A 20 19.40 18.51 30.14
N HIS A 21 18.61 19.54 29.85
CA HIS A 21 18.78 20.86 30.48
C HIS A 21 18.59 20.78 32.00
N CYS A 22 17.58 20.04 32.48
CA CYS A 22 17.37 19.83 33.91
C CYS A 22 18.54 19.09 34.58
N LEU A 23 19.14 18.08 33.94
CA LEU A 23 20.33 17.41 34.46
C LEU A 23 21.53 18.37 34.57
N SER A 24 21.75 19.16 33.53
CA SER A 24 22.83 20.16 33.50
C SER A 24 22.64 21.20 34.60
N LEU A 25 21.40 21.64 34.82
CA LEU A 25 21.07 22.60 35.86
C LEU A 25 21.20 21.98 37.28
N LEU A 26 20.82 20.71 37.45
CA LEU A 26 21.05 19.99 38.69
C LEU A 26 22.54 19.87 39.03
N TYR A 27 23.38 19.59 38.03
CA TYR A 27 24.83 19.56 38.19
C TYR A 27 25.35 20.90 38.73
N LEU A 28 24.93 22.03 38.14
CA LEU A 28 25.28 23.37 38.62
C LEU A 28 24.86 23.61 40.09
N PHE A 29 23.64 23.21 40.46
CA PHE A 29 23.16 23.31 41.86
C PHE A 29 23.92 22.40 42.85
N SER A 30 24.66 21.41 42.36
CA SER A 30 25.47 20.49 43.17
C SER A 30 26.93 20.93 43.36
N VAL A 31 27.48 21.80 42.52
CA VAL A 31 28.92 22.16 42.55
C VAL A 31 29.21 23.65 42.74
N CYS A 32 28.18 24.52 42.76
CA CYS A 32 28.34 25.97 42.85
C CYS A 32 27.98 26.54 44.23
N HIS A 33 28.57 27.68 44.59
CA HIS A 33 28.16 28.51 45.74
C HIS A 33 27.17 29.60 45.34
N ILE A 34 27.36 30.23 44.18
CA ILE A 34 26.53 31.34 43.67
C ILE A 34 26.15 31.01 42.24
N LEU A 35 24.88 31.21 41.90
CA LEU A 35 24.35 31.05 40.56
C LEU A 35 23.67 32.35 40.13
N LEU A 36 23.91 32.75 38.87
CA LEU A 36 23.34 33.95 38.27
C LEU A 36 22.34 33.53 37.19
N LEU A 37 21.06 33.84 37.40
CA LEU A 37 20.02 33.66 36.39
C LEU A 37 19.89 34.94 35.58
N VAL A 38 20.19 34.86 34.28
CA VAL A 38 20.07 35.99 33.35
C VAL A 38 18.76 35.88 32.59
N HIS A 39 17.98 36.95 32.60
CA HIS A 39 16.74 37.04 31.85
C HIS A 39 16.69 38.34 31.04
N PRO A 40 16.36 38.29 29.74
CA PRO A 40 16.47 39.45 28.85
C PRO A 40 15.40 40.52 29.09
N THR A 41 14.38 40.27 29.92
CA THR A 41 13.34 41.26 30.23
C THR A 41 13.23 41.50 31.73
N CYS A 42 12.75 42.68 32.13
CA CYS A 42 12.52 43.05 33.54
C CYS A 42 11.25 42.43 34.16
N SER A 43 10.83 41.25 33.70
CA SER A 43 9.72 40.48 34.25
C SER A 43 10.20 39.08 34.60
N PHE A 44 9.92 38.62 35.82
CA PHE A 44 10.24 37.26 36.23
C PHE A 44 9.39 36.24 35.46
N ASP A 45 10.02 35.28 34.79
CA ASP A 45 9.31 34.17 34.15
C ASP A 45 8.87 33.13 35.18
N ILE A 46 7.56 32.94 35.29
CA ILE A 46 6.94 31.98 36.21
C ILE A 46 7.24 30.52 35.82
N THR A 47 7.69 30.23 34.60
CA THR A 47 8.07 28.87 34.20
C THR A 47 9.23 28.33 35.04
N TYR A 48 10.16 29.19 35.47
CA TYR A 48 11.27 28.79 36.35
C TYR A 48 10.80 28.20 37.67
N ASP A 49 9.69 28.70 38.23
CA ASP A 49 9.10 28.17 39.45
C ASP A 49 8.65 26.70 39.28
N ARG A 50 8.14 26.34 38.09
CA ARG A 50 7.84 24.93 37.75
C ARG A 50 9.12 24.10 37.61
N VAL A 51 10.13 24.64 36.92
CA VAL A 51 11.43 23.96 36.73
C VAL A 51 12.13 23.70 38.07
N PHE A 52 12.20 24.68 38.97
CA PHE A 52 12.84 24.51 40.28
C PHE A 52 12.14 23.50 41.16
N ARG A 53 10.81 23.42 41.15
CA ARG A 53 10.09 22.34 41.84
C ARG A 53 10.40 20.96 41.25
N ALA A 54 10.46 20.87 39.92
CA ALA A 54 10.80 19.62 39.24
C ALA A 54 12.22 19.17 39.58
N LEU A 55 13.17 20.12 39.60
CA LEU A 55 14.56 19.90 39.96
C LEU A 55 14.75 19.50 41.41
N ASP A 56 14.03 20.12 42.34
CA ASP A 56 14.09 19.71 43.75
C ASP A 56 13.56 18.28 43.92
N GLY A 57 12.44 17.94 43.27
CA GLY A 57 11.92 16.57 43.23
C GLY A 57 12.92 15.56 42.62
N LEU A 58 13.62 15.94 41.56
CA LEU A 58 14.68 15.12 40.96
C LEU A 58 15.87 14.97 41.91
N ARG A 59 16.34 16.07 42.50
CA ARG A 59 17.46 16.10 43.44
C ARG A 59 17.23 15.12 44.59
N GLN A 60 16.07 15.14 45.23
CA GLN A 60 15.79 14.22 46.34
C GLN A 60 15.86 12.75 45.92
N LYS A 61 15.43 12.41 44.70
CA LYS A 61 15.50 11.05 44.17
C LYS A 61 16.91 10.61 43.80
N VAL A 62 17.70 11.49 43.21
CA VAL A 62 19.07 11.15 42.75
C VAL A 62 20.13 11.31 43.84
N LEU A 63 19.83 12.02 44.93
CA LEU A 63 20.76 12.30 46.02
C LEU A 63 21.49 11.04 46.55
N PRO A 64 20.83 9.88 46.77
CA PRO A 64 21.54 8.66 47.19
C PRO A 64 22.59 8.18 46.18
N SER A 65 22.29 8.26 44.88
CA SER A 65 23.24 7.89 43.81
C SER A 65 24.41 8.88 43.74
N LEU A 66 24.13 10.18 43.87
CA LEU A 66 25.17 11.20 43.87
C LEU A 66 26.09 11.08 45.11
N LYS A 67 25.53 10.73 46.28
CA LYS A 67 26.30 10.44 47.50
C LYS A 67 27.27 9.28 47.31
N ALA A 68 26.83 8.22 46.65
CA ALA A 68 27.67 7.08 46.34
C ALA A 68 28.83 7.48 45.41
N ALA A 69 28.56 8.32 44.40
CA ALA A 69 29.58 8.79 43.45
C ALA A 69 30.71 9.61 44.11
N ILE A 70 30.40 10.45 45.11
CA ILE A 70 31.40 11.32 45.76
C ILE A 70 31.96 10.75 47.08
N LYS A 71 31.65 9.50 47.41
CA LYS A 71 32.05 8.87 48.69
C LYS A 71 33.56 8.91 48.90
N ASP A 72 34.33 8.63 47.85
CA ASP A 72 35.79 8.53 47.89
C ASP A 72 36.50 9.86 47.57
N CYS A 73 35.76 10.94 47.33
CA CYS A 73 36.33 12.25 47.04
C CYS A 73 36.92 12.92 48.31
N PRO A 74 37.96 13.75 48.18
CA PRO A 74 38.62 14.46 49.29
C PRO A 74 37.85 15.72 49.76
N VAL A 75 36.51 15.65 49.78
CA VAL A 75 35.59 16.71 50.24
C VAL A 75 35.12 16.46 51.68
N GLY A 76 34.65 17.51 52.35
CA GLY A 76 34.18 17.44 53.73
C GLY A 76 32.96 16.55 53.94
N LYS A 77 32.68 16.21 55.22
CA LYS A 77 31.57 15.34 55.62
C LYS A 77 30.21 15.90 55.19
N GLU A 78 30.02 17.21 55.34
CA GLU A 78 28.78 17.91 54.98
C GLU A 78 28.54 17.91 53.47
N TRP A 79 29.60 18.06 52.65
CA TRP A 79 29.47 17.94 51.19
C TRP A 79 29.07 16.52 50.82
N LYS A 80 29.69 15.48 51.39
CA LYS A 80 29.28 14.08 51.15
C LYS A 80 27.83 13.83 51.58
N LEU A 81 27.36 14.46 52.65
CA LEU A 81 26.00 14.30 53.16
C LEU A 81 24.93 15.02 52.30
N ASN A 82 25.25 16.17 51.72
CA ASN A 82 24.29 16.99 50.98
C ASN A 82 24.53 17.01 49.47
N CYS A 83 25.63 16.41 49.01
CA CYS A 83 26.12 16.44 47.64
C CYS A 83 26.22 17.86 47.05
N ARG A 84 26.62 18.82 47.89
CA ARG A 84 26.90 20.22 47.52
C ARG A 84 27.79 20.91 48.55
N PRO A 85 28.58 21.92 48.17
CA PRO A 85 29.44 22.66 49.11
C PRO A 85 28.67 23.51 50.12
N CYS A 86 27.55 24.09 49.67
CA CYS A 86 26.59 24.82 50.48
C CYS A 86 25.24 24.85 49.72
N PRO A 87 24.13 25.26 50.34
CA PRO A 87 22.95 25.70 49.59
C PRO A 87 23.35 26.91 48.72
N PRO A 88 23.29 26.82 47.38
CA PRO A 88 23.76 27.91 46.53
C PRO A 88 22.81 29.11 46.59
N ARG A 89 23.36 30.32 46.54
CA ARG A 89 22.58 31.56 46.40
C ARG A 89 22.23 31.82 44.94
N LEU A 90 20.95 32.00 44.64
CA LEU A 90 20.48 32.36 43.31
C LEU A 90 20.26 33.87 43.23
N LEU A 91 21.00 34.53 42.33
CA LEU A 91 20.86 35.95 42.04
C LEU A 91 20.29 36.15 40.64
N PHE A 92 19.54 37.23 40.44
CA PHE A 92 18.82 37.50 39.19
C PHE A 92 19.39 38.72 38.48
N LEU A 93 19.65 38.56 37.19
CA LEU A 93 20.12 39.60 36.28
C LEU A 93 19.06 39.84 35.21
N PHE A 94 18.42 41.00 35.26
CA PHE A 94 17.44 41.41 34.25
C PHE A 94 18.02 42.45 33.31
N GLN A 95 17.74 42.34 32.01
CA GLN A 95 18.13 43.36 31.04
C GLN A 95 17.00 44.38 30.83
N LEU A 96 17.38 45.66 30.76
CA LEU A 96 16.45 46.78 30.62
C LEU A 96 16.32 47.16 29.15
N ASN A 97 15.31 46.62 28.48
CA ASN A 97 15.09 46.83 27.04
C ASN A 97 14.30 48.13 26.74
N GLY A 98 14.70 49.25 27.36
CA GLY A 98 14.05 50.55 27.14
C GLY A 98 12.70 50.77 27.84
N ALA A 99 12.28 49.85 28.71
CA ALA A 99 11.01 49.92 29.45
C ALA A 99 10.93 51.05 30.49
N LEU A 100 12.08 51.64 30.86
CA LEU A 100 12.17 52.81 31.74
C LEU A 100 12.79 53.97 30.95
N LYS A 101 11.97 54.74 30.23
CA LYS A 101 12.36 56.10 29.83
C LYS A 101 12.32 56.96 31.09
N VAL A 102 13.49 57.29 31.62
CA VAL A 102 13.60 58.36 32.61
C VAL A 102 13.62 59.65 31.80
N ASP A 103 12.50 60.39 31.80
CA ASP A 103 12.50 61.73 31.20
C ASP A 103 13.55 62.59 31.92
N PRO A 104 14.41 63.30 31.18
CA PRO A 104 15.38 64.19 31.79
C PRO A 104 14.63 65.28 32.58
N PRO A 105 15.16 65.74 33.74
CA PRO A 105 14.56 66.87 34.42
C PRO A 105 14.56 68.07 33.47
N PRO A 106 13.45 68.83 33.37
CA PRO A 106 13.38 69.97 32.46
C PRO A 106 14.52 70.94 32.78
N GLY A 107 15.34 71.23 31.76
CA GLY A 107 16.42 72.19 31.85
C GLY A 107 15.89 73.55 32.28
N ARG A 108 16.66 74.23 33.14
CA ARG A 108 16.42 75.61 33.56
C ARG A 108 16.21 76.52 32.34
N GLY A 109 14.96 76.84 32.04
CA GLY A 109 14.58 78.11 31.43
C GLY A 109 14.21 79.07 32.55
N GLN A 110 14.79 80.27 32.55
CA GLN A 110 14.36 81.40 33.37
C GLN A 110 12.87 81.68 33.08
N ASP A 111 12.04 81.77 34.12
CA ASP A 111 11.18 82.93 34.35
C ASP A 111 10.58 82.90 35.78
N PRO A 112 10.31 84.07 36.40
CA PRO A 112 10.01 84.19 37.82
C PRO A 112 8.51 84.38 38.06
N CYS A 113 7.85 83.44 38.75
CA CYS A 113 6.74 83.63 39.68
C CYS A 113 5.98 82.31 39.85
N GLY A 114 5.76 81.85 41.09
CA GLY A 114 4.88 80.71 41.38
C GLY A 114 5.41 79.82 42.50
N HIS A 115 4.95 80.10 43.72
CA HIS A 115 5.17 79.29 44.90
C HIS A 115 4.43 77.95 44.74
N LEU A 116 5.12 76.87 44.38
CA LEU A 116 4.59 75.50 44.41
C LEU A 116 5.60 74.56 45.05
N GLU A 117 5.14 73.86 46.08
CA GLU A 117 5.90 72.93 46.90
C GLU A 117 6.60 71.86 46.04
N LYS A 118 7.92 71.73 46.21
CA LYS A 118 8.67 70.59 45.67
C LYS A 118 8.18 69.32 46.38
N PRO A 119 7.75 68.26 45.65
CA PRO A 119 7.51 66.98 46.28
C PRO A 119 8.82 66.47 46.91
N PRO A 120 8.77 65.81 48.09
CA PRO A 120 9.96 65.32 48.75
C PRO A 120 10.72 64.36 47.80
N PRO A 121 12.06 64.40 47.77
CA PRO A 121 12.83 63.53 46.89
C PRO A 121 12.50 62.07 47.22
N LYS A 122 12.06 61.30 46.21
CA LYS A 122 11.85 59.85 46.38
C LYS A 122 13.18 59.23 46.81
N LYS A 123 13.20 58.53 47.96
CA LYS A 123 14.41 57.94 48.58
C LYS A 123 15.23 57.01 47.67
N HIS A 124 14.65 56.47 46.60
CA HIS A 124 15.29 55.49 45.73
C HIS A 124 15.04 55.80 44.24
N SER A 125 16.05 55.53 43.40
CA SER A 125 15.98 55.64 41.94
C SER A 125 14.85 54.75 41.37
N PRO A 126 14.27 55.08 40.20
CA PRO A 126 13.27 54.23 39.54
C PRO A 126 13.76 52.78 39.35
N LYS A 127 15.03 52.61 38.98
CA LYS A 127 15.70 51.31 38.87
C LYS A 127 15.75 50.57 40.20
N ARG A 128 16.12 51.24 41.29
CA ARG A 128 16.19 50.62 42.63
C ARG A 128 14.82 50.22 43.17
N ARG A 129 13.78 51.02 42.88
CA ARG A 129 12.39 50.66 43.20
C ARG A 129 11.93 49.41 42.44
N LEU A 130 12.31 49.30 41.16
CA LEU A 130 12.00 48.12 40.35
C LEU A 130 12.75 46.88 40.85
N GLN A 131 14.03 47.00 41.25
CA GLN A 131 14.77 45.91 41.88
C GLN A 131 14.04 45.39 43.13
N HIS A 132 13.68 46.27 44.07
CA HIS A 132 12.95 45.86 45.28
C HIS A 132 11.58 45.25 44.97
N ALA A 133 10.86 45.76 43.97
CA ALA A 133 9.60 45.18 43.53
C ALA A 133 9.79 43.76 42.98
N LEU A 134 10.84 43.52 42.18
CA LEU A 134 11.17 42.19 41.65
C LEU A 134 11.65 41.25 42.77
N GLU A 135 12.46 41.72 43.71
CA GLU A 135 12.87 40.96 44.89
C GLU A 135 11.66 40.46 45.67
N ASP A 136 10.74 41.36 46.01
CA ASP A 136 9.50 41.03 46.71
C ASP A 136 8.64 40.03 45.93
N GLN A 137 8.49 40.23 44.61
CA GLN A 137 7.71 39.34 43.75
C GLN A 137 8.30 37.93 43.72
N ILE A 138 9.60 37.80 43.43
CA ILE A 138 10.31 36.52 43.35
C ILE A 138 10.24 35.79 44.69
N TYR A 139 10.52 36.50 45.78
CA TYR A 139 10.45 35.92 47.13
C TYR A 139 9.05 35.40 47.45
N ARG A 140 7.98 36.18 47.17
CA ARG A 140 6.59 35.75 47.40
C ARG A 140 6.22 34.55 46.54
N ILE A 141 6.62 34.52 45.27
CA ILE A 141 6.36 33.40 44.35
C ILE A 141 6.97 32.12 44.92
N PHE A 142 8.27 32.12 45.20
CA PHE A 142 8.97 30.93 45.69
C PHE A 142 8.56 30.49 47.09
N ARG A 143 8.15 31.43 47.96
CA ARG A 143 7.56 31.10 49.26
C ARG A 143 6.20 30.45 49.12
N LYS A 144 5.34 30.98 48.25
CA LYS A 144 4.00 30.42 48.02
C LYS A 144 4.07 29.05 47.37
N SER A 145 5.04 28.83 46.47
CA SER A 145 5.26 27.54 45.80
C SER A 145 6.09 26.54 46.61
N ARG A 146 6.54 26.91 47.81
CA ARG A 146 7.40 26.12 48.71
C ARG A 146 8.77 25.74 48.13
N VAL A 147 9.24 26.42 47.08
CA VAL A 147 10.63 26.30 46.59
C VAL A 147 11.60 26.86 47.62
N LEU A 148 11.21 27.95 48.32
CA LEU A 148 11.92 28.49 49.47
C LEU A 148 11.19 28.13 50.77
N THR A 149 11.84 27.32 51.60
CA THR A 149 11.36 26.95 52.94
C THR A 149 12.12 27.70 54.04
N ASN A 150 11.74 27.49 55.30
CA ASN A 150 12.42 28.12 56.43
C ASN A 150 13.84 27.56 56.68
N GLN A 151 14.09 26.33 56.23
CA GLN A 151 15.38 25.66 56.38
C GLN A 151 16.12 25.66 55.04
N SER A 152 17.18 26.46 54.96
CA SER A 152 18.03 26.59 53.76
C SER A 152 18.59 25.24 53.28
N ILE A 153 18.89 24.32 54.21
CA ILE A 153 19.46 23.00 53.90
C ILE A 153 18.52 22.09 53.10
N ASN A 154 17.20 22.28 53.21
CA ASN A 154 16.21 21.49 52.49
C ASN A 154 15.86 22.10 51.12
N CYS A 155 16.22 23.36 50.89
CA CYS A 155 15.93 24.06 49.65
C CYS A 155 16.96 23.70 48.57
N LEU A 156 16.57 23.78 47.30
CA LEU A 156 17.49 23.65 46.16
C LEU A 156 18.53 24.79 46.15
N PHE A 157 18.08 26.01 46.44
CA PHE A 157 18.87 27.24 46.53
C PHE A 157 18.34 28.16 47.63
N THR A 158 19.10 29.19 47.97
CA THR A 158 18.68 30.27 48.88
C THR A 158 18.63 31.61 48.18
N VAL A 159 17.90 32.54 48.78
CA VAL A 159 17.83 33.94 48.38
C VAL A 159 18.18 34.79 49.62
N PRO A 160 19.09 35.77 49.52
CA PRO A 160 19.46 36.62 50.64
C PRO A 160 18.27 37.37 51.24
N ALA A 161 18.18 37.42 52.57
CA ALA A 161 17.12 38.15 53.27
C ALA A 161 17.41 39.66 53.42
N ASN A 162 18.68 40.01 53.65
CA ASN A 162 19.12 41.37 53.99
C ASN A 162 20.08 41.98 52.96
N GLN A 163 20.31 41.30 51.83
CA GLN A 163 21.20 41.75 50.75
C GLN A 163 20.41 41.80 49.44
N ALA A 164 20.79 42.73 48.57
CA ALA A 164 20.18 42.80 47.24
C ALA A 164 20.52 41.52 46.46
N PHE A 165 19.54 40.93 45.79
CA PHE A 165 19.71 39.71 44.99
C PHE A 165 19.18 39.85 43.57
N VAL A 166 18.60 41.00 43.23
CA VAL A 166 18.21 41.36 41.87
C VAL A 166 19.06 42.53 41.38
N TYR A 167 19.64 42.37 40.19
CA TYR A 167 20.34 43.42 39.48
C TYR A 167 19.71 43.65 38.10
N ILE A 168 19.68 44.91 37.67
CA ILE A 168 19.13 45.30 36.38
C ILE A 168 20.25 45.94 35.55
N VAL A 169 20.57 45.30 34.43
CA VAL A 169 21.53 45.79 33.46
C VAL A 169 20.84 46.86 32.61
N ALA A 170 21.25 48.12 32.76
CA ALA A 170 20.80 49.20 31.89
C ALA A 170 21.57 49.16 30.57
N GLY A 171 20.87 49.27 29.43
CA GLY A 171 21.52 49.44 28.13
C GLY A 171 22.43 50.66 28.14
N GLY A 172 23.66 50.52 27.63
CA GLY A 172 24.80 51.42 27.85
C GLY A 172 24.59 52.88 27.46
N GLY A 173 23.94 53.65 28.33
CA GLY A 173 23.95 55.10 28.36
C GLY A 173 24.52 55.55 29.69
N SER A 174 25.69 56.18 29.67
CA SER A 174 26.31 56.86 30.81
C SER A 174 25.45 58.08 31.20
N SER A 175 24.33 57.85 31.88
CA SER A 175 23.58 58.92 32.55
C SER A 175 24.01 58.93 34.02
N GLY A 176 24.81 59.94 34.38
CA GLY A 176 25.27 60.17 35.74
C GLY A 176 24.11 60.44 36.70
N GLN A 177 23.60 59.38 37.34
CA GLN A 177 22.77 59.47 38.53
C GLN A 177 23.42 58.70 39.68
N LEU A 178 23.43 59.37 40.82
CA LEU A 178 24.09 59.00 42.07
C LEU A 178 23.57 57.65 42.61
N VAL A 179 24.51 56.79 43.02
CA VAL A 179 24.34 55.63 43.93
C VAL A 179 23.65 54.37 43.38
N ASP A 180 23.91 53.96 42.13
CA ASP A 180 23.62 52.58 41.73
C ASP A 180 24.91 51.75 41.81
N CYS A 181 24.88 50.62 42.53
CA CYS A 181 26.01 49.69 42.62
C CYS A 181 26.39 49.15 41.22
N THR A 182 27.68 48.99 40.96
CA THR A 182 28.16 48.35 39.73
C THR A 182 27.84 46.85 39.76
N LEU A 183 27.76 46.18 38.60
CA LEU A 183 27.58 44.73 38.55
C LEU A 183 28.67 44.00 39.35
N LYS A 184 29.90 44.52 39.32
CA LYS A 184 31.02 44.01 40.11
C LYS A 184 30.74 44.13 41.60
N GLU A 185 30.33 45.30 42.10
CA GLU A 185 30.00 45.48 43.52
C GLU A 185 28.83 44.59 43.97
N PHE A 186 27.79 44.48 43.14
CA PHE A 186 26.63 43.62 43.38
C PHE A 186 27.01 42.14 43.52
N LEU A 187 27.93 41.64 42.68
CA LEU A 187 28.39 40.25 42.79
C LEU A 187 29.42 40.08 43.91
N TRP A 188 30.35 41.03 44.05
CA TRP A 188 31.48 40.93 44.96
C TRP A 188 31.05 40.88 46.43
N GLN A 189 29.98 41.57 46.82
CA GLN A 189 29.42 41.47 48.18
C GLN A 189 29.02 40.02 48.57
N HIS A 190 28.66 39.18 47.60
CA HIS A 190 28.33 37.77 47.86
C HIS A 190 29.56 36.87 47.75
N VAL A 191 30.45 37.15 46.80
CA VAL A 191 31.73 36.44 46.63
C VAL A 191 32.62 36.62 47.86
N GLU A 192 32.65 37.83 48.44
CA GLU A 192 33.42 38.13 49.64
C GLU A 192 32.97 37.28 50.84
N LEU A 193 31.68 36.98 50.99
CA LEU A 193 31.18 36.08 52.03
C LEU A 193 31.70 34.65 51.89
N VAL A 194 31.86 34.19 50.65
CA VAL A 194 32.43 32.87 50.34
C VAL A 194 33.92 32.85 50.64
N LEU A 195 34.67 33.84 50.12
CA LEU A 195 36.13 33.93 50.28
C LEU A 195 36.57 34.18 51.72
N SER A 196 35.78 34.96 52.48
CA SER A 196 36.01 35.21 53.92
C SER A 196 35.55 34.08 54.83
N LYS A 197 35.03 32.97 54.27
CA LYS A 197 34.49 31.80 54.99
C LYS A 197 33.34 32.12 55.95
N LYS A 198 32.64 33.25 55.75
CA LYS A 198 31.43 33.59 56.51
C LYS A 198 30.24 32.72 56.12
N GLY A 199 30.21 32.23 54.88
CA GLY A 199 29.13 31.39 54.36
C GLY A 199 27.81 32.14 54.15
N PHE A 200 26.70 31.39 54.03
CA PHE A 200 25.37 31.93 53.69
C PHE A 200 24.33 31.57 54.75
N ASP A 201 24.15 32.43 55.76
CA ASP A 201 23.10 32.26 56.75
C ASP A 201 21.77 32.90 56.30
N ASP A 202 21.11 32.25 55.34
CA ASP A 202 19.82 32.69 54.77
C ASP A 202 18.62 31.95 55.39
N SER A 203 18.83 31.17 56.44
CA SER A 203 17.76 30.50 57.16
C SER A 203 16.90 31.54 57.88
N VAL A 204 15.59 31.53 57.65
CA VAL A 204 14.66 32.46 58.32
C VAL A 204 13.56 31.70 59.06
N GLY A 205 13.24 32.16 60.26
CA GLY A 205 12.28 31.50 61.15
C GLY A 205 12.64 31.71 62.61
N ARG A 206 11.84 31.15 63.53
CA ARG A 206 12.06 31.32 64.98
C ARG A 206 13.35 30.63 65.48
N ASN A 207 13.79 29.56 64.80
CA ASN A 207 15.03 28.82 65.09
C ASN A 207 15.90 28.71 63.83
N PRO A 208 16.80 29.67 63.56
CA PRO A 208 17.75 29.57 62.46
C PRO A 208 18.74 28.43 62.75
N GLN A 209 18.84 27.46 61.83
CA GLN A 209 19.87 26.43 61.88
C GLN A 209 21.03 26.85 60.97
N PRO A 210 22.29 26.71 61.41
CA PRO A 210 23.44 27.05 60.59
C PRO A 210 23.47 26.17 59.35
N SER A 211 23.60 26.79 58.17
CA SER A 211 23.78 26.08 56.91
C SER A 211 25.19 25.48 56.83
N HIS A 212 25.32 24.28 56.27
CA HIS A 212 26.65 23.76 55.94
C HIS A 212 27.33 24.65 54.89
N PHE A 213 28.64 24.84 55.07
CA PHE A 213 29.46 25.63 54.15
C PHE A 213 30.87 25.07 54.07
N GLU A 214 31.34 24.81 52.85
CA GLU A 214 32.70 24.37 52.58
C GLU A 214 33.33 25.26 51.48
N LEU A 215 34.54 25.76 51.72
CA LEU A 215 35.36 26.46 50.73
C LEU A 215 36.40 25.49 50.15
N PRO A 216 36.17 24.87 48.97
CA PRO A 216 37.10 23.91 48.40
C PRO A 216 38.34 24.58 47.80
N THR A 217 39.43 23.82 47.75
CA THR A 217 40.54 24.12 46.83
C THR A 217 40.19 23.65 45.43
N TYR A 218 40.84 24.21 44.41
CA TYR A 218 40.62 23.81 43.01
C TYR A 218 40.75 22.29 42.81
N GLN A 219 41.81 21.67 43.35
CA GLN A 219 42.03 20.22 43.24
C GLN A 219 40.88 19.40 43.85
N LYS A 220 40.38 19.78 45.03
CA LYS A 220 39.26 19.10 45.69
C LYS A 220 37.95 19.29 44.94
N TRP A 221 37.71 20.50 44.44
CA TRP A 221 36.53 20.83 43.66
C TRP A 221 36.49 20.04 42.35
N VAL A 222 37.59 20.02 41.59
CA VAL A 222 37.70 19.27 40.33
C VAL A 222 37.46 17.78 40.55
N ALA A 223 38.05 17.17 41.59
CA ALA A 223 37.86 15.75 41.89
C ALA A 223 36.38 15.38 42.11
N ALA A 224 35.63 16.20 42.85
CA ALA A 224 34.20 15.98 43.06
C ALA A 224 33.36 16.33 41.82
N ALA A 225 33.70 17.43 41.14
CA ALA A 225 32.98 17.92 39.96
C ALA A 225 33.07 16.97 38.77
N LEU A 226 34.23 16.34 38.54
CA LEU A 226 34.40 15.34 37.48
C LEU A 226 33.56 14.09 37.76
N LYS A 227 33.62 13.54 38.98
CA LYS A 227 32.81 12.37 39.36
C LYS A 227 31.32 12.61 39.26
N LEU A 228 30.87 13.82 39.62
CA LEU A 228 29.47 14.20 39.44
C LEU A 228 29.10 14.38 37.96
N TYR A 229 30.01 14.89 37.13
CA TYR A 229 29.79 15.10 35.69
C TYR A 229 29.67 13.76 34.95
N GLU A 230 30.59 12.83 35.20
CA GLU A 230 30.58 11.45 34.67
C GLU A 230 29.22 10.78 34.91
N VAL A 231 28.70 10.88 36.14
CA VAL A 231 27.47 10.18 36.55
C VAL A 231 26.18 10.91 36.13
N THR A 232 26.22 12.23 35.90
CA THR A 232 25.01 13.03 35.57
C THR A 232 24.87 13.40 34.10
N ILE A 233 25.98 13.58 33.37
CA ILE A 233 25.99 14.11 32.00
C ILE A 233 26.60 13.11 31.00
N GLU A 234 27.76 12.54 31.31
CA GLU A 234 28.56 11.73 30.37
C GLU A 234 28.19 10.25 30.29
N GLY A 235 27.53 9.69 31.31
CA GLY A 235 27.35 8.24 31.50
C GLY A 235 26.47 7.47 30.50
N LYS A 236 26.52 7.82 29.20
CA LYS A 236 25.93 7.09 28.07
C LYS A 236 26.88 6.06 27.44
N ASP A 237 28.20 6.21 27.57
CA ASP A 237 29.17 5.42 26.77
C ASP A 237 30.07 4.46 27.58
N ASP A 238 29.94 4.41 28.90
CA ASP A 238 30.75 3.52 29.75
C ASP A 238 30.10 2.15 29.98
N ASP A 239 30.94 1.11 30.07
CA ASP A 239 30.59 -0.28 30.33
C ASP A 239 29.53 -0.39 31.46
N PRO A 240 28.33 -0.96 31.21
CA PRO A 240 27.24 -1.05 32.19
C PRO A 240 27.58 -1.87 33.44
N THR A 241 28.72 -2.55 33.45
CA THR A 241 29.25 -3.27 34.63
C THR A 241 30.08 -2.40 35.57
N SER A 242 30.42 -1.17 35.19
CA SER A 242 31.13 -0.22 36.06
C SER A 242 30.20 0.40 37.11
N LEU A 243 30.75 0.73 38.29
CA LEU A 243 30.01 1.43 39.36
C LEU A 243 29.45 2.78 38.88
N THR A 244 30.16 3.47 37.99
CA THR A 244 29.73 4.75 37.37
C THR A 244 28.55 4.54 36.40
N GLY A 245 28.60 3.49 35.58
CA GLY A 245 27.50 3.10 34.69
C GLY A 245 26.23 2.70 35.43
N GLU A 246 26.35 1.92 36.52
CA GLU A 246 25.22 1.54 37.36
C GLU A 246 24.56 2.79 37.99
N LEU A 247 25.36 3.72 38.51
CA LEU A 247 24.86 4.97 39.09
C LEU A 247 24.20 5.87 38.04
N SER A 248 24.79 6.02 36.84
CA SER A 248 24.21 6.76 35.72
C SER A 248 22.83 6.19 35.33
N SER A 249 22.71 4.87 35.21
CA SER A 249 21.44 4.21 34.89
C SER A 249 20.36 4.48 35.95
N LYS A 250 20.73 4.49 37.24
CA LYS A 250 19.82 4.84 38.35
C LYS A 250 19.37 6.31 38.28
N ILE A 251 20.26 7.23 37.91
CA ILE A 251 19.88 8.64 37.68
C ILE A 251 18.92 8.74 36.49
N MET A 252 19.25 8.12 35.37
CA MET A 252 18.42 8.12 34.16
C MET A 252 17.02 7.55 34.42
N SER A 253 16.89 6.50 35.23
CA SER A 253 15.58 5.95 35.63
C SER A 253 14.78 6.94 36.50
N SER A 254 15.47 7.72 37.34
CA SER A 254 14.85 8.72 38.22
C SER A 254 14.35 9.95 37.48
N ILE A 255 14.89 10.25 36.28
CA ILE A 255 14.44 11.37 35.41
C ILE A 255 12.96 11.28 35.05
N LYS A 256 12.36 10.08 35.07
CA LYS A 256 10.92 9.91 34.88
C LYS A 256 10.08 10.76 35.84
N VAL A 257 10.61 11.13 37.01
CA VAL A 257 9.94 12.08 37.91
C VAL A 257 9.69 13.44 37.28
N LEU A 258 10.56 13.91 36.37
CA LEU A 258 10.38 15.18 35.69
C LEU A 258 9.10 15.17 34.83
N GLU A 259 8.65 14.01 34.37
CA GLU A 259 7.43 13.87 33.57
C GLU A 259 6.17 14.23 34.36
N SER A 260 6.19 14.17 35.70
CA SER A 260 5.04 14.67 36.48
C SER A 260 4.94 16.20 36.51
N TYR A 261 6.04 16.90 36.28
CA TYR A 261 6.10 18.35 36.40
C TYR A 261 6.16 19.06 35.05
N LEU A 262 6.90 18.51 34.09
CA LEU A 262 7.18 19.13 32.79
C LEU A 262 6.26 18.56 31.70
N ASP A 263 5.90 17.28 31.77
CA ASP A 263 5.17 16.59 30.70
C ASP A 263 3.64 16.69 30.82
N ILE A 264 3.15 17.91 31.02
CA ILE A 264 1.72 18.19 31.16
C ILE A 264 1.00 18.01 29.82
N ASP A 265 1.64 18.41 28.71
CA ASP A 265 1.04 18.41 27.38
C ASP A 265 0.78 16.98 26.86
N THR A 266 1.71 16.05 27.08
CA THR A 266 1.51 14.65 26.70
C THR A 266 0.39 14.03 27.52
N LYS A 267 0.39 14.21 28.84
CA LYS A 267 -0.69 13.70 29.71
C LYS A 267 -2.04 14.28 29.34
N PHE A 268 -2.11 15.57 29.07
CA PHE A 268 -3.34 16.20 28.62
C PHE A 268 -3.81 15.61 27.29
N SER A 269 -2.90 15.45 26.33
CA SER A 269 -3.18 14.89 25.01
C SER A 269 -3.67 13.44 25.10
N GLU A 270 -3.01 12.58 25.85
CA GLU A 270 -3.42 11.18 26.05
C GLU A 270 -4.82 11.08 26.65
N ASN A 271 -5.09 11.83 27.73
CA ASN A 271 -6.41 11.84 28.37
C ASN A 271 -7.52 12.35 27.44
N ARG A 272 -7.22 13.35 26.59
CA ARG A 272 -8.17 13.85 25.58
C ARG A 272 -8.42 12.82 24.49
N CYS A 273 -7.36 12.18 23.98
CA CYS A 273 -7.46 11.15 22.95
C CYS A 273 -8.25 9.93 23.44
N GLN A 274 -7.98 9.46 24.66
CA GLN A 274 -8.71 8.34 25.28
C GLN A 274 -10.21 8.62 25.42
N LYS A 275 -10.60 9.86 25.73
CA LYS A 275 -12.01 10.26 25.80
C LYS A 275 -12.65 10.40 24.43
N ALA A 276 -11.89 10.80 23.41
CA ALA A 276 -12.38 10.95 22.04
C ALA A 276 -12.58 9.61 21.31
N LEU A 277 -11.76 8.58 21.63
CA LEU A 277 -11.85 7.25 21.03
C LEU A 277 -13.26 6.62 21.08
N PRO A 278 -13.94 6.49 22.23
CA PRO A 278 -15.26 5.86 22.28
C PRO A 278 -16.31 6.63 21.46
N MET A 279 -16.20 7.96 21.36
CA MET A 279 -17.09 8.77 20.53
C MET A 279 -16.86 8.49 19.04
N ALA A 280 -15.59 8.35 18.62
CA ALA A 280 -15.24 8.02 17.25
C ALA A 280 -15.66 6.58 16.89
N HIS A 281 -15.49 5.63 17.81
CA HIS A 281 -15.97 4.25 17.66
C HIS A 281 -17.49 4.19 17.53
N SER A 282 -18.23 4.93 18.36
CA SER A 282 -19.68 5.02 18.25
C SER A 282 -20.11 5.65 16.91
N ALA A 283 -19.40 6.67 16.44
CA ALA A 283 -19.64 7.24 15.12
C ALA A 283 -19.38 6.20 14.01
N TYR A 284 -18.31 5.41 14.12
CA TYR A 284 -18.04 4.32 13.16
C TYR A 284 -19.18 3.29 13.13
N GLN A 285 -19.65 2.84 14.29
CA GLN A 285 -20.66 1.79 14.40
C GLN A 285 -22.08 2.24 14.06
N SER A 286 -22.30 3.54 13.88
CA SER A 286 -23.62 4.09 13.58
C SER A 286 -24.05 3.78 12.13
N ASN A 287 -25.29 3.30 11.97
CA ASN A 287 -25.93 3.05 10.67
C ASN A 287 -25.18 2.08 9.73
N LEU A 288 -24.41 1.14 10.27
CA LEU A 288 -23.72 0.14 9.46
C LEU A 288 -24.64 -1.01 9.05
N PRO A 289 -24.59 -1.47 7.78
CA PRO A 289 -25.17 -2.74 7.37
C PRO A 289 -24.55 -3.91 8.13
N HIS A 290 -25.27 -5.04 8.24
CA HIS A 290 -24.78 -6.22 8.94
C HIS A 290 -23.50 -6.80 8.31
N ASN A 291 -23.37 -6.70 6.98
CA ASN A 291 -22.17 -7.05 6.23
C ASN A 291 -21.96 -6.01 5.12
N TYR A 292 -20.73 -5.54 4.94
CA TYR A 292 -20.42 -4.47 3.99
C TYR A 292 -18.99 -4.58 3.42
N THR A 293 -18.77 -3.87 2.31
CA THR A 293 -17.52 -3.84 1.54
C THR A 293 -16.47 -2.93 2.18
N MET A 294 -15.22 -3.09 1.76
CA MET A 294 -14.08 -2.24 2.08
C MET A 294 -14.35 -0.77 1.77
N THR A 295 -15.12 -0.48 0.71
CA THR A 295 -15.48 0.89 0.35
C THR A 295 -16.34 1.55 1.43
N VAL A 296 -17.34 0.83 1.95
CA VAL A 296 -18.18 1.33 3.05
C VAL A 296 -17.37 1.46 4.34
N HIS A 297 -16.48 0.49 4.62
CA HIS A 297 -15.53 0.56 5.74
C HIS A 297 -14.69 1.85 5.70
N LYS A 298 -14.03 2.12 4.56
CA LYS A 298 -13.17 3.31 4.38
C LYS A 298 -13.96 4.61 4.56
N ASN A 299 -15.16 4.70 3.99
CA ASN A 299 -16.01 5.89 4.13
C ASN A 299 -16.43 6.12 5.58
N GLN A 300 -16.83 5.06 6.28
CA GLN A 300 -17.25 5.15 7.68
C GLN A 300 -16.06 5.44 8.62
N LEU A 301 -14.90 4.86 8.34
CA LEU A 301 -13.65 5.14 9.06
C LEU A 301 -13.22 6.60 8.88
N ALA A 302 -13.32 7.15 7.66
CA ALA A 302 -13.03 8.57 7.40
C ALA A 302 -13.96 9.48 8.22
N GLN A 303 -15.25 9.14 8.34
CA GLN A 303 -16.20 9.86 9.18
C GLN A 303 -15.85 9.75 10.67
N ALA A 304 -15.46 8.56 11.15
CA ALA A 304 -15.01 8.35 12.53
C ALA A 304 -13.73 9.15 12.85
N LEU A 305 -12.76 9.17 11.94
CA LEU A 305 -11.54 9.97 12.04
C LEU A 305 -11.84 11.48 12.04
N ARG A 306 -12.86 11.92 11.30
CA ARG A 306 -13.33 13.31 11.34
C ARG A 306 -13.87 13.67 12.73
N VAL A 307 -14.72 12.84 13.33
CA VAL A 307 -15.24 13.05 14.69
C VAL A 307 -14.10 13.03 15.72
N TYR A 308 -13.16 12.09 15.58
CA TYR A 308 -11.95 12.02 16.40
C TYR A 308 -11.13 13.32 16.31
N SER A 309 -10.93 13.84 15.09
CA SER A 309 -10.21 15.09 14.82
C SER A 309 -10.89 16.34 15.37
N GLN A 310 -12.16 16.28 15.79
CA GLN A 310 -12.81 17.41 16.46
C GLN A 310 -12.52 17.44 17.97
N HIS A 311 -12.30 16.28 18.58
CA HIS A 311 -12.23 16.12 20.03
C HIS A 311 -10.80 15.85 20.55
N ALA A 312 -9.96 15.17 19.77
CA ALA A 312 -8.59 14.83 20.13
C ALA A 312 -7.59 15.93 19.72
N ARG A 313 -6.61 16.22 20.57
CA ARG A 313 -5.58 17.26 20.36
C ARG A 313 -4.26 16.85 21.00
N GLY A 314 -3.15 17.38 20.49
CA GLY A 314 -1.82 17.30 21.08
C GLY A 314 -0.93 16.18 20.51
N PRO A 315 0.25 15.95 21.12
CA PRO A 315 1.29 15.07 20.59
C PRO A 315 0.88 13.60 20.47
N ALA A 316 -0.05 13.12 21.31
CA ALA A 316 -0.51 11.73 21.28
C ALA A 316 -1.56 11.46 20.18
N PHE A 317 -2.04 12.50 19.47
CA PHE A 317 -3.11 12.39 18.47
C PHE A 317 -2.87 11.28 17.44
N HIS A 318 -1.67 11.26 16.84
CA HIS A 318 -1.39 10.32 15.75
C HIS A 318 -1.40 8.86 16.23
N LYS A 319 -0.83 8.59 17.40
CA LYS A 319 -0.80 7.26 18.02
C LYS A 319 -2.22 6.69 18.22
N TYR A 320 -3.12 7.50 18.77
CA TYR A 320 -4.50 7.09 19.01
C TYR A 320 -5.35 7.06 17.74
N ALA A 321 -5.05 7.88 16.72
CA ALA A 321 -5.70 7.79 15.41
C ALA A 321 -5.38 6.45 14.72
N MET A 322 -4.13 5.98 14.81
CA MET A 322 -3.74 4.66 14.31
C MET A 322 -4.44 3.53 15.05
N GLN A 323 -4.53 3.64 16.38
CA GLN A 323 -5.30 2.69 17.19
C GLN A 323 -6.78 2.63 16.76
N LEU A 324 -7.42 3.78 16.52
CA LEU A 324 -8.80 3.83 16.03
C LEU A 324 -8.95 3.09 14.69
N ASN A 325 -8.00 3.30 13.76
CA ASN A 325 -8.00 2.62 12.47
C ASN A 325 -7.91 1.09 12.62
N GLU A 326 -6.93 0.61 13.40
CA GLU A 326 -6.78 -0.82 13.67
C GLU A 326 -8.00 -1.45 14.34
N ASP A 327 -8.58 -0.76 15.31
CA ASP A 327 -9.75 -1.24 16.04
C ASP A 327 -10.99 -1.31 15.13
N CYS A 328 -11.20 -0.30 14.27
CA CYS A 328 -12.27 -0.31 13.27
C CYS A 328 -12.05 -1.40 12.20
N TYR A 329 -10.81 -1.61 11.76
CA TYR A 329 -10.47 -2.67 10.82
C TYR A 329 -10.74 -4.05 11.44
N LYS A 330 -10.29 -4.30 12.68
CA LYS A 330 -10.56 -5.53 13.41
C LYS A 330 -12.06 -5.77 13.55
N PHE A 331 -12.84 -4.73 13.86
CA PHE A 331 -14.30 -4.83 13.93
C PHE A 331 -14.91 -5.26 12.59
N TRP A 332 -14.45 -4.67 11.48
CA TRP A 332 -14.93 -5.00 10.14
C TRP A 332 -14.54 -6.42 9.71
N SER A 333 -13.27 -6.80 9.87
CA SER A 333 -12.77 -8.14 9.53
C SER A 333 -13.38 -9.24 10.41
N ASN A 334 -13.88 -8.90 11.61
CA ASN A 334 -14.54 -9.82 12.52
C ASN A 334 -16.01 -10.06 12.14
N GLY A 335 -16.24 -10.70 11.00
CA GLY A 335 -17.56 -11.19 10.59
C GLY A 335 -18.51 -10.16 9.95
N HIS A 336 -18.07 -8.92 9.76
CA HIS A 336 -18.83 -7.86 9.06
C HIS A 336 -18.38 -7.66 7.61
N GLN A 337 -17.33 -8.35 7.17
CA GLN A 337 -16.83 -8.27 5.79
C GLN A 337 -17.72 -9.06 4.82
N LEU A 338 -18.06 -8.44 3.68
CA LEU A 338 -18.73 -9.09 2.55
C LEU A 338 -17.69 -9.59 1.53
N CYS A 339 -17.97 -10.69 0.83
CA CYS A 339 -17.19 -11.09 -0.34
C CYS A 339 -17.42 -10.09 -1.49
N GLU A 340 -16.34 -9.56 -2.06
CA GLU A 340 -16.40 -8.55 -3.13
C GLU A 340 -16.26 -9.15 -4.54
N GLU A 341 -16.07 -10.47 -4.63
CA GLU A 341 -15.92 -11.17 -5.90
C GLU A 341 -17.19 -11.09 -6.74
N ARG A 342 -16.97 -10.92 -8.05
CA ARG A 342 -18.04 -10.84 -9.05
C ARG A 342 -17.95 -12.02 -9.99
N SER A 343 -19.11 -12.53 -10.39
CA SER A 343 -19.21 -13.57 -11.40
C SER A 343 -18.82 -13.06 -12.78
N LEU A 344 -18.65 -13.97 -13.74
CA LEU A 344 -18.41 -13.63 -15.14
C LEU A 344 -19.60 -12.89 -15.79
N THR A 345 -20.75 -12.85 -15.12
CA THR A 345 -21.92 -12.06 -15.54
C THR A 345 -22.10 -10.77 -14.75
N ASP A 346 -21.06 -10.33 -14.02
CA ASP A 346 -21.02 -9.10 -13.20
C ASP A 346 -22.01 -9.10 -12.02
N GLN A 347 -22.21 -10.26 -11.38
CA GLN A 347 -23.05 -10.38 -10.18
C GLN A 347 -22.21 -10.68 -8.94
N HIS A 348 -22.52 -10.01 -7.83
CA HIS A 348 -21.75 -10.14 -6.60
C HIS A 348 -22.02 -11.47 -5.90
N CYS A 349 -20.99 -12.00 -5.25
CA CYS A 349 -21.15 -13.12 -4.33
C CYS A 349 -22.08 -12.75 -3.17
N VAL A 350 -22.99 -13.65 -2.79
CA VAL A 350 -23.96 -13.45 -1.70
C VAL A 350 -23.39 -13.82 -0.33
N HIS A 351 -22.22 -14.44 -0.28
CA HIS A 351 -21.61 -14.89 0.95
C HIS A 351 -20.85 -13.75 1.65
N LYS A 352 -20.75 -13.85 2.99
CA LYS A 352 -19.78 -13.08 3.78
C LYS A 352 -18.37 -13.44 3.33
N PHE A 353 -17.35 -12.74 3.80
CA PHE A 353 -15.96 -13.13 3.54
C PHE A 353 -15.75 -14.63 3.78
N HIS A 354 -15.28 -15.33 2.75
CA HIS A 354 -15.14 -16.78 2.71
C HIS A 354 -13.89 -17.15 1.91
N LEU A 355 -13.35 -18.33 2.19
CA LEU A 355 -12.24 -18.91 1.46
C LEU A 355 -12.76 -19.87 0.39
N LEU A 356 -11.98 -20.06 -0.67
CA LEU A 356 -12.26 -21.06 -1.69
C LEU A 356 -11.72 -22.43 -1.23
N PRO A 357 -12.48 -23.53 -1.44
CA PRO A 357 -11.98 -24.88 -1.19
C PRO A 357 -10.74 -25.19 -2.03
N LYS A 358 -9.72 -25.81 -1.45
CA LYS A 358 -8.57 -26.32 -2.23
C LYS A 358 -8.95 -27.61 -2.96
N ALA A 359 -8.16 -28.00 -3.97
CA ALA A 359 -8.41 -29.22 -4.74
C ALA A 359 -8.51 -30.46 -3.84
N GLY A 360 -9.70 -31.06 -3.78
CA GLY A 360 -10.00 -32.24 -2.94
C GLY A 360 -10.57 -31.93 -1.55
N GLU A 361 -10.62 -30.67 -1.12
CA GLU A 361 -11.28 -30.26 0.13
C GLU A 361 -12.79 -30.07 -0.09
N LYS A 362 -13.59 -30.50 0.90
CA LYS A 362 -15.04 -30.27 0.89
C LYS A 362 -15.35 -28.86 1.43
N PRO A 363 -16.47 -28.23 1.00
CA PRO A 363 -16.92 -26.98 1.60
C PRO A 363 -17.19 -27.13 3.09
N GLU A 364 -16.68 -26.20 3.90
CA GLU A 364 -16.84 -26.17 5.36
C GLU A 364 -17.53 -24.87 5.76
N ALA A 365 -18.85 -24.92 5.95
CA ALA A 365 -19.66 -23.74 6.26
C ALA A 365 -19.48 -23.26 7.72
N ASP A 366 -19.10 -24.15 8.64
CA ASP A 366 -19.01 -23.86 10.08
C ASP A 366 -17.65 -23.28 10.51
N ARG A 367 -16.68 -23.22 9.59
CA ARG A 367 -15.38 -22.59 9.83
C ARG A 367 -15.52 -21.05 9.81
N ASN A 368 -14.66 -20.34 10.54
CA ASN A 368 -14.62 -18.88 10.51
C ASN A 368 -13.21 -18.39 10.09
N PRO A 369 -13.01 -17.90 8.85
CA PRO A 369 -14.02 -17.70 7.80
C PRO A 369 -14.48 -19.00 7.13
N PRO A 370 -15.72 -19.07 6.61
CA PRO A 370 -16.26 -20.27 5.97
C PRO A 370 -15.52 -20.60 4.66
N VAL A 371 -15.48 -21.88 4.30
CA VAL A 371 -14.88 -22.36 3.05
C VAL A 371 -16.01 -22.74 2.09
N LEU A 372 -16.32 -21.87 1.14
CA LEU A 372 -17.46 -21.99 0.22
C LEU A 372 -17.04 -21.57 -1.19
N TYR A 373 -17.69 -22.15 -2.19
CA TYR A 373 -17.62 -21.62 -3.56
C TYR A 373 -18.42 -20.31 -3.64
N HIS A 374 -17.99 -19.40 -4.53
CA HIS A 374 -18.75 -18.19 -4.80
C HIS A 374 -20.14 -18.53 -5.36
N ASN A 375 -21.11 -17.68 -5.04
CA ASN A 375 -22.49 -17.88 -5.46
C ASN A 375 -23.21 -16.53 -5.57
N SER A 376 -23.79 -16.20 -6.72
CA SER A 376 -24.59 -14.99 -6.91
C SER A 376 -26.10 -15.23 -6.75
N ARG A 377 -26.51 -16.49 -6.52
CA ARG A 377 -27.89 -17.03 -6.59
C ARG A 377 -28.55 -16.93 -7.96
N ALA A 378 -27.88 -16.35 -8.95
CA ALA A 378 -28.40 -16.30 -10.30
C ALA A 378 -28.26 -17.66 -10.98
N ARG A 379 -29.28 -18.00 -11.77
CA ARG A 379 -29.33 -19.22 -12.55
C ARG A 379 -29.77 -18.89 -13.97
N SER A 380 -29.10 -19.53 -14.91
CA SER A 380 -29.47 -19.58 -16.32
C SER A 380 -29.92 -21.00 -16.67
N THR A 381 -30.46 -21.21 -17.86
CA THR A 381 -30.72 -22.55 -18.39
C THR A 381 -29.74 -22.82 -19.52
N GLY A 382 -29.01 -23.93 -19.42
CA GLY A 382 -28.03 -24.37 -20.42
C GLY A 382 -28.39 -25.71 -21.04
N ALA A 383 -28.11 -25.93 -22.34
CA ALA A 383 -28.18 -27.24 -22.98
C ALA A 383 -26.85 -28.01 -22.87
N CYS A 384 -26.92 -29.35 -22.87
CA CYS A 384 -25.74 -30.22 -22.90
C CYS A 384 -24.97 -30.14 -24.25
N ASN A 385 -23.77 -30.75 -24.28
CA ASN A 385 -22.92 -30.82 -25.49
C ASN A 385 -23.67 -31.32 -26.75
N CYS A 386 -24.60 -32.28 -26.60
CA CYS A 386 -25.37 -32.79 -27.73
C CYS A 386 -26.66 -31.99 -28.04
N GLY A 387 -27.04 -31.05 -27.17
CA GLY A 387 -28.27 -30.25 -27.29
C GLY A 387 -29.57 -30.99 -26.95
N ARG A 388 -29.56 -32.27 -26.54
CA ARG A 388 -30.82 -33.02 -26.29
C ARG A 388 -31.48 -32.70 -24.94
N LYS A 389 -30.71 -32.25 -23.95
CA LYS A 389 -31.19 -32.01 -22.57
C LYS A 389 -30.79 -30.63 -22.09
N GLN A 390 -31.70 -29.95 -21.41
CA GLN A 390 -31.46 -28.68 -20.74
C GLN A 390 -31.46 -28.86 -19.22
N ALA A 391 -30.63 -28.08 -18.54
CA ALA A 391 -30.52 -28.09 -17.09
C ALA A 391 -30.30 -26.66 -16.56
N PRO A 392 -30.69 -26.37 -15.31
CA PRO A 392 -30.29 -25.13 -14.67
C PRO A 392 -28.77 -25.08 -14.52
N ARG A 393 -28.19 -23.93 -14.83
CA ARG A 393 -26.76 -23.61 -14.78
C ARG A 393 -26.57 -22.43 -13.83
N ASP A 394 -25.83 -22.67 -12.75
CA ASP A 394 -25.46 -21.60 -11.82
C ASP A 394 -24.50 -20.61 -12.50
N ASP A 395 -24.55 -19.36 -12.06
CA ASP A 395 -23.73 -18.27 -12.59
C ASP A 395 -22.22 -18.49 -12.27
N PRO A 396 -21.37 -18.65 -13.30
CA PRO A 396 -19.98 -19.05 -13.10
C PRO A 396 -19.11 -17.88 -12.62
N PHE A 397 -18.23 -18.14 -11.66
CA PHE A 397 -17.19 -17.21 -11.20
C PHE A 397 -15.83 -17.47 -11.84
N ASP A 398 -15.64 -18.66 -12.40
CA ASP A 398 -14.41 -19.09 -13.06
C ASP A 398 -14.68 -19.68 -14.46
N ILE A 399 -13.68 -19.58 -15.34
CA ILE A 399 -13.79 -20.00 -16.75
C ILE A 399 -14.03 -21.51 -16.86
N LYS A 400 -13.47 -22.30 -15.93
CA LYS A 400 -13.62 -23.76 -15.94
C LYS A 400 -15.05 -24.18 -15.60
N ALA A 401 -15.66 -23.58 -14.58
CA ALA A 401 -17.09 -23.77 -14.31
C ALA A 401 -17.97 -23.34 -15.50
N ALA A 402 -17.60 -22.24 -16.16
CA ALA A 402 -18.33 -21.76 -17.33
C ALA A 402 -18.25 -22.74 -18.52
N ASN A 403 -17.05 -23.15 -18.92
CA ASN A 403 -16.84 -23.81 -20.22
C ASN A 403 -16.77 -25.33 -20.13
N TYR A 404 -16.56 -25.92 -18.94
CA TYR A 404 -16.29 -27.35 -18.80
C TYR A 404 -17.19 -28.04 -17.77
N ASP A 405 -17.17 -27.62 -16.50
CA ASP A 405 -17.74 -28.42 -15.42
C ASP A 405 -19.26 -28.64 -15.55
N PHE A 406 -20.00 -27.61 -15.99
CA PHE A 406 -21.43 -27.75 -16.26
C PHE A 406 -21.73 -28.83 -17.30
N TYR A 407 -20.97 -28.87 -18.39
CA TYR A 407 -21.18 -29.82 -19.47
C TYR A 407 -20.79 -31.23 -19.07
N GLN A 408 -19.69 -31.37 -18.33
CA GLN A 408 -19.23 -32.66 -17.81
C GLN A 408 -20.26 -33.29 -16.85
N LEU A 409 -20.82 -32.51 -15.93
CA LEU A 409 -21.86 -32.98 -15.01
C LEU A 409 -23.15 -33.39 -15.73
N LEU A 410 -23.50 -32.70 -16.82
CA LEU A 410 -24.70 -33.01 -17.60
C LEU A 410 -24.49 -34.18 -18.57
N GLU A 411 -23.24 -34.46 -18.94
CA GLU A 411 -22.86 -35.57 -19.82
C GLU A 411 -23.22 -36.93 -19.22
N GLU A 412 -22.94 -37.17 -17.94
CA GLU A 412 -23.33 -38.40 -17.23
C GLU A 412 -24.83 -38.71 -17.38
N LYS A 413 -25.65 -37.65 -17.49
CA LYS A 413 -27.11 -37.74 -17.57
C LYS A 413 -27.66 -37.79 -19.00
N CYS A 414 -26.83 -37.57 -20.03
CA CYS A 414 -27.32 -37.45 -21.41
C CYS A 414 -26.30 -37.87 -22.49
N CYS A 415 -25.12 -37.26 -22.53
CA CYS A 415 -24.18 -37.40 -23.64
C CYS A 415 -23.23 -38.61 -23.49
N GLY A 416 -23.13 -39.24 -22.31
CA GLY A 416 -22.09 -40.23 -22.02
C GLY A 416 -22.10 -41.50 -22.87
N LYS A 417 -23.17 -41.78 -23.62
CA LYS A 417 -23.24 -42.93 -24.57
C LYS A 417 -22.83 -42.57 -26.00
N LEU A 418 -22.54 -41.29 -26.28
CA LEU A 418 -22.15 -40.82 -27.60
C LEU A 418 -20.64 -40.98 -27.80
N GLU A 419 -20.20 -41.05 -29.05
CA GLU A 419 -18.78 -41.10 -29.38
C GLU A 419 -18.20 -39.68 -29.29
N HIS A 420 -17.15 -39.52 -28.48
CA HIS A 420 -16.49 -38.25 -28.20
C HIS A 420 -15.09 -38.22 -28.78
N ILE A 421 -14.76 -37.10 -29.42
CA ILE A 421 -13.43 -36.82 -29.95
C ILE A 421 -12.81 -35.74 -29.05
N ASN A 422 -11.77 -36.12 -28.32
CA ASN A 422 -11.11 -35.24 -27.36
C ASN A 422 -10.09 -34.34 -28.05
N PHE A 423 -10.10 -33.06 -27.69
CA PHE A 423 -9.07 -32.12 -28.12
C PHE A 423 -7.83 -32.23 -27.25
N PRO A 424 -6.63 -31.92 -27.79
CA PRO A 424 -5.41 -31.87 -27.00
C PRO A 424 -5.50 -30.83 -25.88
N VAL A 425 -5.17 -31.25 -24.65
CA VAL A 425 -5.05 -30.39 -23.47
C VAL A 425 -3.62 -30.42 -22.95
N PHE A 426 -3.22 -29.35 -22.26
CA PHE A 426 -1.91 -29.25 -21.66
C PHE A 426 -1.66 -30.37 -20.65
N GLN A 427 -0.50 -31.03 -20.76
CA GLN A 427 -0.05 -32.05 -19.82
C GLN A 427 1.15 -31.50 -19.03
N PRO A 428 1.00 -31.21 -17.73
CA PRO A 428 2.09 -30.67 -16.94
C PRO A 428 3.24 -31.67 -16.83
N SER A 429 4.46 -31.22 -17.14
CA SER A 429 5.70 -31.98 -16.88
C SER A 429 6.36 -31.58 -15.55
N THR A 430 5.86 -30.51 -14.91
CA THR A 430 6.31 -30.00 -13.61
C THR A 430 5.15 -29.95 -12.61
N PRO A 431 5.42 -29.99 -11.29
CA PRO A 431 4.37 -29.91 -10.26
C PRO A 431 3.61 -28.57 -10.23
N ASP A 432 4.23 -27.49 -10.73
CA ASP A 432 3.68 -26.13 -10.70
C ASP A 432 3.85 -25.43 -12.07
N PRO A 433 2.96 -25.68 -13.04
CA PRO A 433 2.98 -25.02 -14.35
C PRO A 433 2.38 -23.61 -14.27
N ALA A 434 2.98 -22.63 -14.96
CA ALA A 434 2.53 -21.24 -14.94
C ALA A 434 1.52 -20.94 -16.07
N PRO A 435 0.54 -20.04 -15.87
CA PRO A 435 -0.29 -19.55 -16.97
C PRO A 435 0.54 -18.67 -17.91
N ALA A 436 0.38 -18.86 -19.22
CA ALA A 436 0.98 -17.97 -20.21
C ALA A 436 0.41 -16.55 -20.08
N ARG A 437 1.27 -15.53 -20.15
CA ARG A 437 0.85 -14.12 -20.07
C ARG A 437 0.19 -13.69 -21.39
N ASP A 438 -1.04 -13.18 -21.33
CA ASP A 438 -1.69 -12.54 -22.47
C ASP A 438 -1.10 -11.14 -22.68
N GLU A 439 -0.43 -10.92 -23.81
CA GLU A 439 0.07 -9.60 -24.26
C GLU A 439 -1.06 -8.59 -24.60
N SER A 440 -2.32 -8.88 -24.28
CA SER A 440 -3.48 -8.03 -24.61
C SER A 440 -4.44 -7.80 -23.43
N SER A 441 -3.91 -7.63 -22.22
CA SER A 441 -4.71 -7.15 -21.08
C SER A 441 -4.12 -5.84 -20.52
N PRO A 442 -4.92 -4.75 -20.38
CA PRO A 442 -4.47 -3.59 -19.64
C PRO A 442 -4.32 -4.01 -18.17
N ALA A 443 -3.17 -3.69 -17.59
CA ALA A 443 -2.86 -4.00 -16.20
C ALA A 443 -3.96 -3.46 -15.26
N PRO A 444 -4.28 -4.18 -14.16
CA PRO A 444 -5.12 -3.61 -13.12
C PRO A 444 -4.45 -2.35 -12.55
N PRO A 445 -5.21 -1.30 -12.19
CA PRO A 445 -4.63 -0.15 -11.52
C PRO A 445 -4.08 -0.63 -10.18
N GLU A 446 -2.76 -0.70 -10.08
CA GLU A 446 -2.08 -0.80 -8.79
C GLU A 446 -2.55 0.39 -7.95
N GLY A 447 -2.99 0.10 -6.73
CA GLY A 447 -3.55 1.09 -5.84
C GLY A 447 -2.59 2.24 -5.60
N GLU A 448 -2.91 3.40 -6.18
CA GLU A 448 -2.34 4.67 -5.76
C GLU A 448 -2.72 4.90 -4.30
N ILE A 449 -1.71 4.86 -3.43
CA ILE A 449 -1.78 5.53 -2.13
C ILE A 449 -1.85 7.02 -2.44
N GLU A 450 -3.05 7.60 -2.34
CA GLU A 450 -3.28 9.04 -2.36
C GLU A 450 -2.43 9.72 -1.27
N LYS A 451 -1.25 10.23 -1.66
CA LYS A 451 -0.60 11.33 -0.95
C LYS A 451 -1.20 12.63 -1.48
N LEU A 452 -2.09 13.20 -0.69
CA LEU A 452 -2.48 14.60 -0.79
C LEU A 452 -1.23 15.48 -0.91
N LYS A 453 -1.14 16.27 -1.98
CA LYS A 453 -0.19 17.38 -2.09
C LYS A 453 -0.86 18.60 -2.70
N GLU A 454 -0.80 19.70 -1.95
CA GLU A 454 -1.15 21.04 -2.37
C GLU A 454 -0.22 21.54 -3.51
N LYS A 455 -0.78 22.36 -4.42
CA LYS A 455 -0.11 23.17 -5.47
C LYS A 455 0.74 24.28 -4.82
N GLU A 456 1.83 24.88 -5.36
CA GLU A 456 2.51 25.09 -6.67
C GLU A 456 3.86 25.83 -6.35
N PRO A 457 4.75 26.31 -7.27
CA PRO A 457 5.08 25.95 -8.65
C PRO A 457 6.62 25.77 -8.94
N GLN A 458 6.90 25.15 -10.10
CA GLN A 458 8.07 25.19 -11.01
C GLN A 458 9.49 25.63 -10.55
N THR A 459 10.50 24.77 -10.81
CA THR A 459 11.69 25.08 -11.64
C THR A 459 12.54 23.83 -11.96
N GLN A 460 13.27 23.91 -13.09
CA GLN A 460 14.02 22.89 -13.82
C GLN A 460 15.24 22.32 -13.08
N GLY A 461 15.69 21.11 -13.45
CA GLY A 461 17.02 20.59 -13.09
C GLY A 461 17.21 19.12 -13.45
N GLU A 462 18.22 18.86 -14.28
CA GLU A 462 18.54 17.62 -14.96
C GLU A 462 19.22 16.53 -14.09
N SER A 463 19.17 15.31 -14.63
CA SER A 463 20.26 14.33 -14.67
C SER A 463 20.53 13.41 -13.47
N THR A 464 20.43 12.12 -13.76
CA THR A 464 21.46 11.05 -13.65
C THR A 464 20.96 9.80 -12.92
N GLY A 465 20.54 8.82 -13.72
CA GLY A 465 20.49 7.43 -13.29
C GLY A 465 21.90 6.85 -13.38
N LEU A 466 22.40 6.32 -12.27
CA LEU A 466 23.53 5.40 -12.24
C LEU A 466 23.11 4.15 -11.49
N SER A 467 22.71 3.15 -12.28
CA SER A 467 22.77 1.75 -11.87
C SER A 467 24.24 1.33 -11.85
N LEU A 468 24.72 0.79 -10.73
CA LEU A 468 25.94 -0.02 -10.71
C LEU A 468 25.53 -1.50 -10.73
N ALA A 469 25.87 -2.14 -11.83
CA ALA A 469 25.95 -3.57 -11.99
C ALA A 469 27.22 -4.13 -11.35
N LEU A 470 27.21 -5.41 -10.99
CA LEU A 470 28.34 -6.36 -11.03
C LEU A 470 27.69 -7.75 -11.23
N SER A 471 27.73 -8.33 -12.44
CA SER A 471 28.86 -9.05 -13.10
C SER A 471 28.61 -10.56 -12.96
N LEU A 472 28.89 -11.49 -13.88
CA LEU A 472 29.64 -11.58 -15.15
C LEU A 472 29.41 -13.06 -15.61
N GLY A 473 29.51 -13.54 -16.85
CA GLY A 473 30.06 -13.05 -18.12
C GLY A 473 29.54 -13.94 -19.27
N GLN A 474 29.46 -13.42 -20.51
CA GLN A 474 30.54 -13.27 -21.53
C GLN A 474 30.41 -14.39 -22.58
N SER A 475 29.82 -14.13 -23.75
CA SER A 475 30.38 -13.46 -24.97
C SER A 475 30.93 -14.51 -25.95
N THR A 476 30.59 -14.48 -27.24
CA THR A 476 31.13 -13.60 -28.30
C THR A 476 30.16 -13.61 -29.52
N ASP A 477 29.65 -12.45 -29.98
CA ASP A 477 30.15 -11.49 -31.00
C ASP A 477 29.96 -11.98 -32.46
N SER A 478 28.96 -11.48 -33.22
CA SER A 478 28.98 -10.35 -34.20
C SER A 478 29.91 -10.61 -35.40
N LEU A 479 29.65 -10.36 -36.69
CA LEU A 479 28.75 -9.48 -37.46
C LEU A 479 28.96 -9.83 -38.97
N GLY A 480 28.04 -9.46 -39.87
CA GLY A 480 28.42 -8.92 -41.19
C GLY A 480 28.22 -9.76 -42.47
N THR A 481 27.76 -9.04 -43.49
CA THR A 481 27.37 -9.37 -44.88
C THR A 481 28.55 -9.68 -45.83
N TYR A 482 28.31 -10.52 -46.88
CA TYR A 482 29.17 -10.91 -48.05
C TYR A 482 29.73 -9.72 -48.89
N PRO A 483 30.62 -9.87 -49.93
CA PRO A 483 31.28 -11.04 -50.62
C PRO A 483 32.80 -10.76 -50.99
N PRO A 484 33.48 -11.26 -52.07
CA PRO A 484 33.43 -12.48 -52.92
C PRO A 484 34.80 -13.23 -53.12
N ASP A 485 34.74 -14.38 -53.82
CA ASP A 485 35.72 -14.99 -54.75
C ASP A 485 37.04 -15.70 -54.32
N ALA A 486 37.22 -16.85 -55.00
CA ALA A 486 38.44 -17.41 -55.61
C ALA A 486 39.32 -18.44 -54.86
N GLN A 487 39.45 -19.61 -55.53
CA GLN A 487 40.50 -20.65 -55.50
C GLN A 487 40.86 -21.28 -54.13
N GLY A 488 40.96 -22.59 -53.94
CA GLY A 488 41.29 -23.69 -54.84
C GLY A 488 42.43 -24.51 -54.22
N GLY A 489 42.23 -25.83 -54.07
CA GLY A 489 43.23 -26.83 -53.62
C GLY A 489 43.21 -27.08 -52.11
N GLY A 490 43.14 -28.30 -51.57
CA GLY A 490 43.43 -29.62 -52.14
C GLY A 490 44.47 -30.32 -51.24
N ASP A 491 44.06 -31.43 -50.62
CA ASP A 491 44.84 -32.65 -50.29
C ASP A 491 44.73 -33.20 -48.85
N ASN A 492 43.78 -34.15 -48.73
CA ASN A 492 43.87 -35.54 -48.25
C ASN A 492 44.96 -36.01 -47.26
N ALA A 493 44.52 -36.81 -46.26
CA ALA A 493 44.90 -38.24 -46.16
C ALA A 493 43.94 -39.08 -45.27
N GLU A 494 43.25 -40.03 -45.94
CA GLU A 494 42.89 -41.43 -45.60
C GLU A 494 42.36 -41.80 -44.18
N SER A 495 41.20 -42.48 -44.07
CA SER A 495 41.09 -43.91 -44.40
C SER A 495 39.64 -44.39 -44.68
N HIS A 496 39.56 -45.29 -45.68
CA HIS A 496 38.51 -46.23 -46.10
C HIS A 496 37.64 -46.84 -44.99
N GLY A 497 36.39 -47.30 -45.16
CA GLY A 497 35.43 -47.60 -46.26
C GLY A 497 34.16 -48.14 -45.54
N GLN A 498 32.96 -48.35 -46.08
CA GLN A 498 32.48 -48.70 -47.41
C GLN A 498 30.93 -48.58 -47.40
N SER A 499 30.39 -47.96 -48.47
CA SER A 499 29.04 -48.02 -49.12
C SER A 499 27.91 -48.89 -48.53
N GLY A 500 26.61 -48.58 -48.67
CA GLY A 500 25.78 -47.66 -49.49
C GLY A 500 24.31 -48.06 -49.23
N ASP A 501 23.27 -47.22 -49.31
CA ASP A 501 22.73 -46.59 -50.51
C ASP A 501 21.73 -45.47 -50.12
N SER A 502 21.61 -44.46 -50.96
CA SER A 502 20.92 -43.18 -50.69
C SER A 502 19.57 -43.12 -51.39
N LYS A 503 18.52 -42.62 -50.73
CA LYS A 503 17.39 -41.98 -51.45
C LYS A 503 16.66 -40.92 -50.61
N SER A 504 16.89 -39.67 -51.00
CA SER A 504 15.96 -38.53 -51.11
C SER A 504 15.01 -38.18 -49.95
N GLU A 505 15.24 -36.97 -49.45
CA GLU A 505 14.38 -36.05 -48.69
C GLU A 505 12.85 -36.26 -48.75
N LYS A 506 12.23 -36.21 -47.57
CA LYS A 506 10.95 -35.51 -47.35
C LYS A 506 11.01 -34.69 -46.07
N ARG A 507 10.86 -33.37 -46.25
CA ARG A 507 10.57 -32.35 -45.22
C ARG A 507 9.50 -32.86 -44.23
N PRO A 508 9.69 -32.78 -42.89
CA PRO A 508 8.59 -32.95 -41.97
C PRO A 508 7.60 -31.79 -42.14
N SER A 509 6.31 -32.14 -42.22
CA SER A 509 5.18 -31.22 -42.29
C SER A 509 5.07 -30.33 -41.04
N LEU A 510 4.36 -29.21 -41.19
CA LEU A 510 4.16 -28.09 -40.26
C LEU A 510 3.44 -28.42 -38.93
N VAL A 511 3.43 -29.68 -38.48
CA VAL A 511 2.64 -30.18 -37.34
C VAL A 511 3.48 -30.53 -36.12
N ASP A 512 4.81 -30.69 -36.23
CA ASP A 512 5.66 -31.10 -35.10
C ASP A 512 6.47 -29.95 -34.49
N ARG A 513 5.80 -28.88 -34.02
CA ARG A 513 6.38 -28.06 -32.93
C ARG A 513 5.85 -28.60 -31.62
N GLN A 514 6.75 -29.14 -30.80
CA GLN A 514 6.46 -29.71 -29.49
C GLN A 514 5.65 -28.69 -28.65
N ALA A 515 4.48 -29.11 -28.16
CA ALA A 515 3.64 -28.28 -27.32
C ALA A 515 4.41 -27.89 -26.04
N SER A 516 4.22 -26.67 -25.55
CA SER A 516 4.85 -26.22 -24.29
C SER A 516 4.44 -27.16 -23.15
N THR A 517 5.41 -27.56 -22.35
CA THR A 517 5.25 -28.46 -21.19
C THR A 517 5.29 -27.74 -19.85
N VAL A 518 5.54 -26.42 -19.88
CA VAL A 518 5.75 -25.56 -18.70
C VAL A 518 4.66 -24.49 -18.56
N GLU A 519 4.07 -24.07 -19.68
CA GLU A 519 3.05 -23.00 -19.71
C GLU A 519 1.76 -23.46 -20.40
N TYR A 520 0.61 -23.05 -19.84
CA TYR A 520 -0.71 -23.36 -20.39
C TYR A 520 -1.52 -22.10 -20.73
N LEU A 521 -2.46 -22.23 -21.65
CA LEU A 521 -3.43 -21.16 -21.96
C LEU A 521 -4.52 -21.11 -20.89
N PRO A 522 -4.78 -19.94 -20.26
CA PRO A 522 -5.84 -19.78 -19.25
C PRO A 522 -7.25 -19.98 -19.79
N GLY A 523 -7.45 -19.65 -21.07
CA GLY A 523 -8.74 -19.69 -21.75
C GLY A 523 -8.77 -20.60 -22.98
N MET A 524 -9.76 -20.38 -23.84
CA MET A 524 -9.97 -21.13 -25.07
C MET A 524 -8.98 -20.70 -26.16
N LEU A 525 -8.59 -21.64 -27.03
CA LEU A 525 -7.78 -21.33 -28.23
C LEU A 525 -8.51 -20.35 -29.16
N HIS A 526 -7.84 -19.26 -29.51
CA HIS A 526 -8.29 -18.24 -30.46
C HIS A 526 -7.16 -17.82 -31.41
N SER A 527 -7.49 -17.06 -32.46
CA SER A 527 -6.56 -16.65 -33.53
C SER A 527 -5.32 -15.93 -33.03
N ASN A 528 -5.42 -15.26 -31.88
CA ASN A 528 -4.33 -14.47 -31.29
C ASN A 528 -3.46 -15.29 -30.31
N CYS A 529 -3.75 -16.57 -30.05
CA CYS A 529 -2.96 -17.37 -29.12
C CYS A 529 -1.56 -17.68 -29.68
N PRO A 530 -0.49 -17.67 -28.85
CA PRO A 530 0.83 -18.12 -29.25
C PRO A 530 0.82 -19.57 -29.75
N LYS A 531 1.57 -19.83 -30.85
CA LYS A 531 1.64 -21.17 -31.46
C LYS A 531 2.33 -22.15 -30.52
N GLY A 532 1.69 -23.29 -30.25
CA GLY A 532 2.27 -24.39 -29.45
C GLY A 532 1.87 -24.40 -27.97
N LEU A 533 1.03 -23.47 -27.51
CA LEU A 533 0.42 -23.54 -26.18
C LEU A 533 -0.92 -24.28 -26.23
N LEU A 534 -1.20 -25.09 -25.20
CA LEU A 534 -2.45 -25.83 -25.06
C LEU A 534 -3.22 -25.34 -23.82
N PRO A 535 -4.57 -25.42 -23.84
CA PRO A 535 -5.37 -25.04 -22.68
C PRO A 535 -5.32 -26.11 -21.59
N LYS A 536 -5.53 -25.70 -20.34
CA LYS A 536 -5.56 -26.62 -19.18
C LYS A 536 -6.74 -27.60 -19.20
N PHE A 537 -7.84 -27.21 -19.84
CA PHE A 537 -9.03 -28.03 -20.04
C PHE A 537 -9.65 -27.70 -21.41
N SER A 538 -10.37 -28.64 -21.99
CA SER A 538 -11.00 -28.44 -23.30
C SER A 538 -12.26 -27.58 -23.15
N SER A 539 -12.27 -26.37 -23.71
CA SER A 539 -13.48 -25.53 -23.78
C SER A 539 -14.41 -25.94 -24.94
N TRP A 540 -13.95 -26.81 -25.85
CA TRP A 540 -14.74 -27.38 -26.95
C TRP A 540 -14.95 -28.87 -26.76
N SER A 541 -16.06 -29.38 -27.27
CA SER A 541 -16.31 -30.82 -27.37
C SER A 541 -16.78 -31.15 -28.79
N LEU A 542 -16.30 -32.29 -29.32
CA LEU A 542 -16.77 -32.82 -30.59
C LEU A 542 -17.45 -34.16 -30.35
N VAL A 543 -18.76 -34.18 -30.57
CA VAL A 543 -19.63 -35.31 -30.24
C VAL A 543 -20.35 -35.81 -31.48
N LYS A 544 -20.23 -37.11 -31.75
CA LYS A 544 -20.96 -37.75 -32.86
C LYS A 544 -22.36 -38.15 -32.40
N LEU A 545 -23.36 -37.47 -32.94
CA LEU A 545 -24.76 -37.64 -32.54
C LEU A 545 -25.42 -38.92 -33.08
N GLY A 546 -24.91 -39.45 -34.20
CA GLY A 546 -25.47 -40.61 -34.90
C GLY A 546 -25.17 -40.57 -36.41
N PRO A 547 -25.79 -41.48 -37.20
CA PRO A 547 -25.64 -41.51 -38.66
C PRO A 547 -26.36 -40.33 -39.34
N ALA A 548 -25.98 -40.00 -40.57
CA ALA A 548 -26.55 -38.88 -41.34
C ALA A 548 -28.08 -38.94 -41.47
N LYS A 549 -28.65 -40.16 -41.53
CA LYS A 549 -30.09 -40.44 -41.60
C LYS A 549 -30.87 -39.99 -40.35
N ALA A 550 -30.19 -39.71 -39.24
CA ALA A 550 -30.82 -39.22 -38.02
C ALA A 550 -31.35 -37.78 -38.15
N TYR A 551 -30.87 -37.01 -39.14
CA TYR A 551 -31.41 -35.69 -39.44
C TYR A 551 -32.41 -35.76 -40.60
N ASN A 552 -33.59 -35.16 -40.41
CA ASN A 552 -34.61 -35.06 -41.44
C ASN A 552 -34.82 -33.60 -41.84
N PHE A 553 -34.61 -33.31 -43.12
CA PHE A 553 -34.73 -31.98 -43.71
C PHE A 553 -36.12 -31.34 -43.55
N HIS A 554 -37.19 -32.15 -43.49
CA HIS A 554 -38.56 -31.65 -43.43
C HIS A 554 -39.05 -31.38 -42.00
N THR A 555 -38.48 -32.06 -41.01
CA THR A 555 -38.88 -31.94 -39.58
C THR A 555 -37.86 -31.17 -38.75
N GLY A 556 -36.61 -31.06 -39.21
CA GLY A 556 -35.52 -30.44 -38.46
C GLY A 556 -34.99 -31.36 -37.35
N LEU A 557 -34.24 -30.77 -36.43
CA LEU A 557 -33.74 -31.45 -35.22
C LEU A 557 -34.85 -31.62 -34.19
N ASP A 558 -35.00 -32.83 -33.66
CA ASP A 558 -35.90 -33.12 -32.54
C ASP A 558 -35.17 -32.90 -31.20
N GLN A 559 -35.14 -31.64 -30.76
CA GLN A 559 -34.49 -31.22 -29.52
C GLN A 559 -35.28 -30.11 -28.84
N GLN A 560 -35.25 -30.08 -27.51
CA GLN A 560 -35.99 -29.10 -26.71
C GLN A 560 -35.34 -27.72 -26.72
N GLY A 561 -36.15 -26.68 -26.49
CA GLY A 561 -35.68 -25.30 -26.32
C GLY A 561 -35.58 -24.49 -27.61
N PHE A 562 -35.74 -25.11 -28.80
CA PHE A 562 -35.76 -24.37 -30.05
C PHE A 562 -37.00 -23.49 -30.19
N ILE A 563 -36.81 -22.25 -30.65
CA ILE A 563 -37.90 -21.38 -31.07
C ILE A 563 -38.61 -22.06 -32.26
N PRO A 564 -39.96 -22.09 -32.31
CA PRO A 564 -40.69 -22.74 -33.39
C PRO A 564 -40.21 -22.30 -34.78
N GLY A 565 -39.90 -23.27 -35.65
CA GLY A 565 -39.43 -23.02 -37.02
C GLY A 565 -37.94 -22.72 -37.17
N THR A 566 -37.14 -22.79 -36.09
CA THR A 566 -35.71 -22.43 -36.10
C THR A 566 -34.75 -23.62 -35.90
N ASN A 567 -35.26 -24.84 -35.82
CA ASN A 567 -34.53 -26.08 -35.53
C ASN A 567 -33.96 -26.77 -36.80
N TYR A 568 -33.76 -26.03 -37.88
CA TYR A 568 -33.37 -26.57 -39.19
C TYR A 568 -31.91 -26.27 -39.51
N LEU A 569 -31.26 -27.19 -40.22
CA LEU A 569 -29.90 -27.05 -40.74
C LEU A 569 -29.92 -26.68 -42.23
N MET A 570 -29.02 -25.81 -42.66
CA MET A 570 -28.92 -25.35 -44.05
C MET A 570 -28.31 -26.42 -44.95
N PRO A 571 -28.86 -26.68 -46.15
CA PRO A 571 -28.25 -27.56 -47.13
C PRO A 571 -26.93 -27.00 -47.68
N TRP A 572 -25.94 -27.87 -47.77
CA TRP A 572 -24.64 -27.64 -48.38
C TRP A 572 -24.43 -28.66 -49.51
N ASP A 573 -24.65 -28.20 -50.74
CA ASP A 573 -24.50 -29.04 -51.94
C ASP A 573 -23.02 -29.07 -52.37
N ILE A 574 -22.39 -30.24 -52.29
CA ILE A 574 -20.99 -30.50 -52.60
C ILE A 574 -20.93 -31.24 -53.94
N VAL A 575 -20.27 -30.64 -54.94
CA VAL A 575 -20.08 -31.25 -56.26
C VAL A 575 -18.91 -32.24 -56.20
N ILE A 576 -19.19 -33.53 -56.44
CA ILE A 576 -18.19 -34.58 -56.56
C ILE A 576 -17.67 -34.54 -58.00
N ARG A 577 -16.40 -34.16 -58.19
CA ARG A 577 -15.72 -34.29 -59.48
C ARG A 577 -15.00 -35.64 -59.52
N THR A 578 -15.61 -36.65 -60.13
CA THR A 578 -14.88 -37.86 -60.50
C THR A 578 -13.90 -37.52 -61.62
N ARG A 579 -12.61 -37.80 -61.40
CA ARG A 579 -11.59 -37.71 -62.46
C ARG A 579 -11.88 -38.86 -63.43
N THR A 580 -12.32 -38.57 -64.64
CA THR A 580 -12.44 -39.57 -65.70
C THR A 580 -11.08 -40.19 -65.99
N GLU A 581 -11.03 -41.51 -65.94
CA GLU A 581 -9.89 -42.38 -66.25
C GLU A 581 -9.57 -42.35 -67.75
N ASP A 582 -9.02 -41.24 -68.24
CA ASP A 582 -8.44 -41.15 -69.60
C ASP A 582 -7.04 -40.55 -69.46
N GLU A 583 -6.08 -41.36 -69.02
CA GLU A 583 -4.63 -41.13 -69.18
C GLU A 583 -3.90 -42.47 -68.93
N GLY A 584 -3.55 -43.16 -70.03
CA GLY A 584 -2.45 -44.11 -70.09
C GLY A 584 -2.81 -45.59 -70.20
N ASP A 585 -2.88 -46.11 -71.43
CA ASP A 585 -1.94 -47.18 -71.76
C ASP A 585 -1.44 -47.05 -73.21
N LEU A 586 -0.12 -46.96 -73.30
CA LEU A 586 0.68 -46.80 -74.49
C LEU A 586 1.23 -48.20 -74.77
N ASP A 587 0.64 -48.94 -75.72
CA ASP A 587 1.37 -49.97 -76.45
C ASP A 587 0.72 -50.37 -77.79
N THR A 588 1.52 -50.25 -78.84
CA THR A 588 1.55 -51.09 -80.05
C THR A 588 0.64 -50.76 -81.26
N ASN A 589 1.28 -50.10 -82.24
CA ASN A 589 1.16 -50.23 -83.70
C ASN A 589 -0.10 -49.76 -84.45
N SER A 590 -0.04 -48.54 -84.99
CA SER A 590 -0.15 -48.32 -86.45
C SER A 590 0.17 -46.87 -86.86
N TRP A 591 1.12 -46.72 -87.80
CA TRP A 591 1.42 -45.45 -88.47
C TRP A 591 0.25 -44.99 -89.37
N PRO A 592 0.02 -43.68 -89.54
CA PRO A 592 -1.11 -43.16 -90.31
C PRO A 592 -0.82 -43.10 -91.82
N ALA A 593 -1.74 -43.62 -92.64
CA ALA A 593 -1.73 -43.40 -94.08
C ALA A 593 -2.38 -42.04 -94.44
N PRO A 594 -1.77 -41.23 -95.32
CA PRO A 594 -2.19 -39.86 -95.61
C PRO A 594 -3.25 -39.81 -96.71
N ASN A 595 -4.28 -38.97 -96.49
CA ASN A 595 -5.27 -38.41 -97.42
C ASN A 595 -6.73 -38.74 -97.07
N LYS A 596 -7.44 -37.77 -96.47
CA LYS A 596 -8.63 -37.13 -97.08
C LYS A 596 -9.22 -36.03 -96.17
N ALA A 597 -9.16 -34.81 -96.72
CA ALA A 597 -10.06 -33.66 -96.64
C ALA A 597 -10.96 -33.40 -95.41
N VAL A 598 -10.79 -32.18 -94.87
CA VAL A 598 -11.81 -31.40 -94.13
C VAL A 598 -12.90 -30.93 -95.10
N PRO A 599 -14.19 -30.98 -94.72
CA PRO A 599 -14.97 -29.75 -94.43
C PRO A 599 -15.89 -29.96 -93.21
N GLY A 600 -16.17 -29.01 -92.32
CA GLY A 600 -16.40 -27.59 -92.49
C GLY A 600 -17.88 -27.27 -92.25
N LYS A 601 -18.16 -26.50 -91.17
CA LYS A 601 -19.35 -25.66 -90.85
C LYS A 601 -20.39 -26.13 -89.79
N ARG A 602 -20.45 -25.26 -88.77
CA ARG A 602 -21.61 -24.52 -88.21
C ARG A 602 -22.64 -25.26 -87.35
N SER A 603 -22.51 -24.99 -86.04
CA SER A 603 -23.53 -24.36 -85.17
C SER A 603 -24.97 -24.86 -85.27
N ALA A 604 -25.39 -25.65 -84.28
CA ALA A 604 -26.71 -25.52 -83.67
C ALA A 604 -26.71 -26.11 -82.25
N VAL A 605 -27.31 -25.37 -81.34
CA VAL A 605 -27.48 -25.63 -79.91
C VAL A 605 -28.25 -26.92 -79.67
N VAL A 606 -27.76 -27.79 -78.78
CA VAL A 606 -28.60 -28.76 -78.05
C VAL A 606 -28.18 -28.78 -76.59
N MET A 607 -29.13 -28.43 -75.71
CA MET A 607 -29.05 -28.67 -74.28
C MET A 607 -28.80 -30.15 -74.00
N GLY A 608 -27.61 -30.45 -73.46
CA GLY A 608 -27.32 -31.73 -72.84
C GLY A 608 -28.00 -31.84 -71.47
N ARG A 609 -29.20 -32.44 -71.46
CA ARG A 609 -29.73 -33.16 -70.30
C ARG A 609 -28.73 -34.23 -69.88
N GLY A 610 -28.29 -34.22 -68.62
CA GLY A 610 -27.65 -35.38 -68.02
C GLY A 610 -26.51 -35.11 -67.04
N ARG A 611 -26.66 -34.20 -66.05
CA ARG A 611 -25.92 -34.40 -64.79
C ARG A 611 -26.60 -35.56 -64.08
N ARG A 612 -25.88 -36.65 -63.85
CA ARG A 612 -26.41 -37.75 -63.01
C ARG A 612 -26.61 -37.19 -61.61
N ARG A 613 -27.63 -37.70 -60.90
CA ARG A 613 -27.90 -37.33 -59.50
C ARG A 613 -26.74 -37.73 -58.57
N ASP A 614 -25.80 -38.52 -59.08
CA ASP A 614 -24.64 -39.09 -58.40
C ASP A 614 -23.44 -38.12 -58.26
N ASP A 615 -23.48 -36.94 -58.91
CA ASP A 615 -22.36 -35.97 -58.89
C ASP A 615 -22.48 -34.91 -57.78
N ILE A 616 -23.54 -34.95 -56.96
CA ILE A 616 -23.78 -33.95 -55.89
C ILE A 616 -24.11 -34.68 -54.59
N ALA A 617 -23.25 -34.51 -53.58
CA ALA A 617 -23.53 -34.94 -52.23
C ALA A 617 -24.06 -33.76 -51.41
N ARG A 618 -25.11 -33.99 -50.60
CA ARG A 618 -25.72 -32.95 -49.77
C ARG A 618 -25.35 -33.13 -48.30
N ALA A 619 -24.57 -32.20 -47.77
CA ALA A 619 -24.32 -32.04 -46.34
C ALA A 619 -25.31 -31.02 -45.74
N PHE A 620 -25.37 -30.94 -44.41
CA PHE A 620 -26.14 -29.89 -43.72
C PHE A 620 -25.32 -29.23 -42.61
N VAL A 621 -25.49 -27.92 -42.43
CA VAL A 621 -24.78 -27.14 -41.40
C VAL A 621 -25.75 -26.22 -40.65
N GLY A 622 -25.60 -26.12 -39.33
CA GLY A 622 -26.38 -25.19 -38.51
C GLY A 622 -25.55 -24.51 -37.45
N PHE A 623 -25.67 -23.18 -37.37
CA PHE A 623 -25.03 -22.34 -36.37
C PHE A 623 -26.03 -22.03 -35.26
N GLU A 624 -25.85 -22.65 -34.09
CA GLU A 624 -26.82 -22.53 -33.02
C GLU A 624 -26.44 -21.48 -31.97
N TYR A 625 -27.44 -20.65 -31.64
CA TYR A 625 -27.37 -19.67 -30.57
C TYR A 625 -28.33 -20.03 -29.44
N GLU A 626 -27.90 -19.80 -28.19
CA GLU A 626 -28.66 -20.06 -26.97
C GLU A 626 -28.64 -18.82 -26.07
N ASP A 627 -29.79 -18.43 -25.53
CA ASP A 627 -29.87 -17.36 -24.53
C ASP A 627 -29.85 -17.90 -23.09
N ALA A 628 -29.68 -17.01 -22.11
CA ALA A 628 -29.66 -17.38 -20.69
C ALA A 628 -30.97 -18.02 -20.17
N ARG A 629 -32.06 -17.96 -20.95
CA ARG A 629 -33.34 -18.62 -20.62
C ARG A 629 -33.42 -20.04 -21.19
N GLY A 630 -32.40 -20.49 -21.92
CA GLY A 630 -32.37 -21.78 -22.60
C GLY A 630 -33.15 -21.78 -23.91
N ARG A 631 -33.42 -20.62 -24.51
CA ARG A 631 -34.08 -20.58 -25.82
C ARG A 631 -33.04 -20.62 -26.92
N ARG A 632 -33.28 -21.47 -27.90
CA ARG A 632 -32.32 -21.88 -28.91
C ARG A 632 -32.84 -21.55 -30.30
N PHE A 633 -31.96 -21.19 -31.21
CA PHE A 633 -32.31 -20.95 -32.61
C PHE A 633 -31.09 -21.05 -33.51
N MET A 634 -31.31 -21.44 -34.76
CA MET A 634 -30.26 -21.44 -35.78
C MET A 634 -30.19 -20.10 -36.50
N CYS A 635 -28.98 -19.67 -36.86
CA CYS A 635 -28.75 -18.52 -37.72
C CYS A 635 -28.25 -18.97 -39.10
N SER A 636 -28.71 -18.29 -40.16
CA SER A 636 -28.26 -18.49 -41.54
C SER A 636 -27.26 -17.45 -42.02
N GLY A 637 -26.93 -16.48 -41.15
CA GLY A 637 -25.88 -15.48 -41.34
C GLY A 637 -25.72 -14.63 -40.07
N PRO A 638 -24.75 -13.69 -40.03
CA PRO A 638 -24.35 -12.95 -38.83
C PRO A 638 -25.50 -12.30 -38.04
N ASP A 639 -26.48 -11.71 -38.73
CA ASP A 639 -27.66 -11.07 -38.12
C ASP A 639 -28.99 -11.71 -38.53
N LYS A 640 -28.95 -12.92 -39.10
CA LYS A 640 -30.12 -13.54 -39.71
C LYS A 640 -30.52 -14.84 -39.02
N VAL A 641 -31.54 -14.73 -38.17
CA VAL A 641 -32.18 -15.91 -37.55
C VAL A 641 -32.94 -16.69 -38.61
N MET A 642 -32.68 -18.00 -38.67
CA MET A 642 -33.35 -18.91 -39.58
C MET A 642 -34.78 -19.15 -39.12
N LYS A 643 -35.75 -18.92 -40.02
CA LYS A 643 -37.17 -19.26 -39.80
C LYS A 643 -37.71 -20.01 -41.01
N VAL A 644 -38.15 -21.24 -40.79
CA VAL A 644 -38.71 -22.12 -41.83
C VAL A 644 -40.22 -22.22 -41.66
N MET A 645 -40.98 -21.84 -42.70
CA MET A 645 -42.44 -21.92 -42.75
C MET A 645 -42.87 -23.00 -43.75
N GLY A 646 -42.66 -24.27 -43.37
CA GLY A 646 -42.99 -25.44 -44.20
C GLY A 646 -42.02 -25.72 -45.37
N GLY A 647 -41.80 -26.99 -45.69
CA GLY A 647 -41.00 -27.41 -46.85
C GLY A 647 -39.47 -27.37 -46.69
N GLY A 648 -38.96 -27.20 -45.46
CA GLY A 648 -37.53 -27.19 -45.15
C GLY A 648 -36.82 -25.86 -45.50
N PRO A 649 -35.55 -25.70 -45.06
CA PRO A 649 -34.80 -24.46 -45.27
C PRO A 649 -34.41 -24.25 -46.75
N LYS A 650 -34.70 -23.06 -47.27
CA LYS A 650 -34.39 -22.65 -48.65
C LYS A 650 -33.00 -22.03 -48.82
N GLU A 651 -32.31 -21.75 -47.72
CA GLU A 651 -31.06 -21.00 -47.69
C GLU A 651 -29.85 -21.95 -47.72
N SER A 652 -28.90 -21.72 -48.63
CA SER A 652 -27.68 -22.54 -48.73
C SER A 652 -26.67 -22.16 -47.64
N ALA A 653 -26.01 -23.18 -47.08
CA ALA A 653 -24.98 -23.02 -46.05
C ALA A 653 -23.73 -22.28 -46.55
N ILE A 654 -23.48 -22.22 -47.87
CA ILE A 654 -22.24 -21.67 -48.46
C ILE A 654 -22.01 -20.22 -48.02
N LYS A 655 -23.07 -19.41 -47.92
CA LYS A 655 -22.93 -18.01 -47.49
C LYS A 655 -22.51 -17.92 -46.01
N ALA A 656 -23.14 -18.71 -45.15
CA ALA A 656 -22.84 -18.74 -43.72
C ALA A 656 -21.44 -19.29 -43.44
N LEU A 657 -21.01 -20.32 -44.16
CA LEU A 657 -19.67 -20.91 -44.04
C LEU A 657 -18.53 -19.96 -44.44
N ASN A 658 -18.80 -18.99 -45.30
CA ASN A 658 -17.84 -17.98 -45.74
C ASN A 658 -17.97 -16.63 -45.02
N SER A 659 -18.82 -16.56 -43.98
CA SER A 659 -19.05 -15.33 -43.20
C SER A 659 -18.56 -15.50 -41.77
N ASP A 660 -18.04 -14.42 -41.17
CA ASP A 660 -17.69 -14.39 -39.75
C ASP A 660 -18.98 -14.34 -38.90
N MET A 661 -19.29 -15.45 -38.21
CA MET A 661 -20.46 -15.54 -37.34
C MET A 661 -20.15 -14.93 -35.96
N PRO A 662 -20.94 -13.97 -35.45
CA PRO A 662 -20.68 -13.33 -34.17
C PRO A 662 -20.88 -14.31 -33.00
N LEU A 663 -20.05 -14.20 -31.96
CA LEU A 663 -20.18 -15.03 -30.75
C LEU A 663 -21.41 -14.66 -29.91
N TYR A 664 -21.87 -13.40 -29.99
CA TYR A 664 -23.05 -12.92 -29.28
C TYR A 664 -23.94 -12.13 -30.23
N ILE A 665 -25.25 -12.39 -30.17
CA ILE A 665 -26.27 -11.68 -30.93
C ILE A 665 -27.44 -11.31 -30.03
N LEU A 666 -28.25 -10.34 -30.45
CA LEU A 666 -29.48 -10.02 -29.74
C LEU A 666 -30.49 -11.16 -29.87
N SER A 667 -31.06 -11.56 -28.74
CA SER A 667 -32.09 -12.59 -28.69
C SER A 667 -33.35 -12.12 -29.43
N SER A 668 -33.87 -12.96 -30.33
CA SER A 668 -34.96 -12.66 -31.28
C SER A 668 -36.33 -12.32 -30.67
N THR A 669 -36.46 -12.42 -29.35
CA THR A 669 -37.69 -12.11 -28.62
C THR A 669 -37.34 -11.24 -27.42
N GLN A 670 -37.62 -9.95 -27.55
CA GLN A 670 -37.52 -9.00 -26.44
C GLN A 670 -38.44 -9.49 -25.32
N GLY A 671 -37.85 -9.79 -24.15
CA GLY A 671 -38.64 -9.97 -22.94
C GLY A 671 -39.33 -8.66 -22.56
N ARG A 672 -40.30 -8.71 -21.63
CA ARG A 672 -40.93 -7.50 -21.05
C ARG A 672 -39.97 -6.76 -20.10
N GLY A 673 -38.77 -6.40 -20.55
CA GLY A 673 -37.72 -5.79 -19.73
C GLY A 673 -36.84 -4.81 -20.51
N LEU A 674 -36.25 -3.86 -19.78
CA LEU A 674 -35.44 -2.75 -20.33
C LEU A 674 -34.01 -3.15 -20.73
N LYS A 675 -33.50 -4.33 -20.32
CA LYS A 675 -32.16 -4.80 -20.67
C LYS A 675 -32.17 -5.71 -21.92
N PRO A 676 -31.28 -5.49 -22.90
CA PRO A 676 -31.16 -6.39 -24.04
C PRO A 676 -30.66 -7.77 -23.58
N HIS A 677 -31.29 -8.83 -24.09
CA HIS A 677 -30.86 -10.19 -23.85
C HIS A 677 -29.99 -10.65 -25.01
N TYR A 678 -28.79 -11.15 -24.70
CA TYR A 678 -27.90 -11.74 -25.69
C TYR A 678 -28.09 -13.26 -25.75
N ALA A 679 -27.94 -13.81 -26.94
CA ALA A 679 -27.78 -15.23 -27.19
C ALA A 679 -26.34 -15.47 -27.62
N GLN A 680 -25.71 -16.50 -27.06
CA GLN A 680 -24.33 -16.88 -27.33
C GLN A 680 -24.30 -17.99 -28.38
N PHE A 681 -23.32 -17.96 -29.28
CA PHE A 681 -23.03 -19.06 -30.18
C PHE A 681 -22.53 -20.27 -29.37
N MET A 682 -23.32 -21.33 -29.34
CA MET A 682 -23.02 -22.49 -28.48
C MET A 682 -22.50 -23.68 -29.27
N ARG A 683 -23.09 -23.98 -30.43
CA ARG A 683 -22.88 -25.28 -31.12
C ARG A 683 -22.92 -25.14 -32.64
N LEU A 684 -22.01 -25.85 -33.31
CA LEU A 684 -21.98 -26.05 -34.75
C LEU A 684 -22.44 -27.47 -35.07
N PHE A 685 -23.57 -27.61 -35.77
CA PHE A 685 -24.05 -28.90 -36.26
C PHE A 685 -23.56 -29.14 -37.68
N VAL A 686 -23.06 -30.35 -37.94
CA VAL A 686 -22.63 -30.78 -39.27
C VAL A 686 -23.16 -32.18 -39.53
N VAL A 687 -23.92 -32.34 -40.61
CA VAL A 687 -24.39 -33.63 -41.12
C VAL A 687 -23.61 -33.93 -42.39
N VAL A 688 -22.76 -34.95 -42.33
CA VAL A 688 -21.94 -35.40 -43.46
C VAL A 688 -22.70 -36.49 -44.22
N PRO A 689 -22.83 -36.42 -45.55
CA PRO A 689 -23.49 -37.45 -46.34
C PRO A 689 -22.67 -38.75 -46.35
N ASP A 690 -23.36 -39.87 -46.57
CA ASP A 690 -22.76 -41.20 -46.73
C ASP A 690 -22.18 -41.34 -48.15
N ALA A 691 -21.11 -40.58 -48.41
CA ALA A 691 -20.39 -40.51 -49.69
C ALA A 691 -18.88 -40.50 -49.42
N PRO A 692 -18.02 -40.95 -50.37
CA PRO A 692 -16.56 -40.99 -50.21
C PRO A 692 -15.95 -39.58 -50.28
N LEU A 693 -16.26 -38.76 -49.29
CA LEU A 693 -15.88 -37.36 -49.20
C LEU A 693 -15.04 -37.11 -47.96
N GLN A 694 -13.97 -36.36 -48.13
CA GLN A 694 -13.22 -35.76 -47.03
C GLN A 694 -13.68 -34.31 -46.86
N ILE A 695 -14.34 -34.02 -45.74
CA ILE A 695 -14.72 -32.65 -45.37
C ILE A 695 -13.78 -32.16 -44.28
N THR A 696 -13.03 -31.11 -44.58
CA THR A 696 -12.15 -30.43 -43.61
C THR A 696 -12.81 -29.15 -43.13
N LEU A 697 -13.05 -29.05 -41.83
CA LEU A 697 -13.55 -27.83 -41.18
C LEU A 697 -12.43 -27.22 -40.35
N THR A 698 -12.20 -25.92 -40.52
CA THR A 698 -11.14 -25.18 -39.81
C THR A 698 -11.77 -24.02 -39.03
N PRO A 699 -12.58 -24.29 -38.00
CA PRO A 699 -13.21 -23.22 -37.23
C PRO A 699 -12.12 -22.37 -36.55
N GLN A 700 -12.23 -21.05 -36.69
CA GLN A 700 -11.36 -20.09 -36.03
C GLN A 700 -12.21 -19.15 -35.19
N VAL A 701 -11.78 -18.93 -33.95
CA VAL A 701 -12.38 -17.92 -33.07
C VAL A 701 -11.47 -16.71 -33.06
N ARG A 702 -11.99 -15.55 -33.44
CA ARG A 702 -11.28 -14.27 -33.34
C ARG A 702 -11.77 -13.56 -32.08
N SER A 703 -10.85 -13.10 -31.22
CA SER A 703 -11.21 -12.16 -30.16
C SER A 703 -11.62 -10.85 -30.82
N GLY A 704 -12.79 -10.33 -30.44
CA GLY A 704 -13.25 -9.01 -30.86
C GLY A 704 -12.43 -7.88 -30.24
#